data_AF-A0A5K7ZXT3-F1
#
_entry.id   AF-A0A5K7ZXT3-F1
#
_cell.length_a   1.000
_cell.length_b   1.000
_cell.length_c   1.000
_cell.angle_alpha   90.00
_cell.angle_beta   90.00
_cell.angle_gamma   90.00
#
_symmetry.space_group_name_H-M   'P 1'
#
loop_
_entity.id
_entity.type
_entity.pdbx_description
1 polymer ?
#
loop_
_entity_poly.entity_id
_entity_poly.type
_entity_poly.pdbx_seq_one_letter_code
_entity_poly.pdbx_strand_id
1 'polypeptide(L)'
;MLCIRRIYDNILPVNKSTLSQVQEILRSQFPAIDPKEIETIAEKLRNPFKQRFRMILFVAESIRGKVRGFALLLHEPEIRFTYLDWIATASARAGAGIGGALYDRIRQESLALKVGGLFYECLPDDADNCPDPAELKQNQARLRFYERYGARPIVDTAYESPVKPGDTGMPHLVFDDLGTDRTLRKTFARQVVRAVLERKYAAYCPADYVERVVASFRDDPVHLRPYRYVKPETVIKVVESRSTEQIALIVNDRHDIHHVNERGYVESPVRVKSMLKIIEPSGLFTRIKPRPFADKHLTAVHDADFVGYLKRACAEVPAGKSLYPYIFPIRNKTRPPKEPSVLSGYYCIDTFTPINANAYLAARRSVDCALTAAREILDGRRLAYALIRPPGHHAERRSFGGFCYFNNNAIAAQYLCAHGKVAILDVDYHHGNGGQDIFYRRSDVLTVSLHGHPKFAYPYFCGFEEERGEGEGEGFNLNIALPEALDGEKYRKALSRALRRIEEYRPQFLVIGLGLDPAKGDPTGTWSLTLRDFAANGRMIGALGLPMVVVQEGGYRTQTLGKNALAFFRGLIEGANQWADSRHAPTHRIHGVVLRDGVVSEDGPRVRRLVEVTGFFHPDEIDVAEELIVERLQKGNASGYHFVMADHYGRLAGYACFGPIPCTASSFDLFWIAVHPDFQGRGLGRRLLVEAEQRIKAAGGSRIYVDTSQRVQYASTRDFYEHCGYRLEAVLKDFYAVGDGKAIYCKALI
;
A
#
# COMPACT_ATOMS: atom_id res chain seq x y z
N MET A 1 -4.64 -18.34 18.07
CA MET A 1 -4.83 -16.93 17.68
C MET A 1 -5.13 -16.88 16.20
N LEU A 2 -6.20 -16.18 15.82
CA LEU A 2 -6.62 -15.94 14.43
C LEU A 2 -6.17 -14.53 14.03
N CYS A 3 -5.61 -14.37 12.83
CA CYS A 3 -5.30 -13.09 12.22
C CYS A 3 -6.21 -12.92 10.99
N ILE A 4 -6.80 -11.74 10.80
CA ILE A 4 -7.56 -11.40 9.59
C ILE A 4 -6.74 -10.37 8.84
N ARG A 5 -6.22 -10.73 7.67
CA ARG A 5 -5.45 -9.82 6.82
C ARG A 5 -6.05 -9.70 5.43
N ARG A 6 -5.75 -8.59 4.76
CA ARG A 6 -6.12 -8.32 3.38
C ARG A 6 -5.08 -8.92 2.43
N ILE A 7 -5.54 -9.58 1.37
CA ILE A 7 -4.67 -10.09 0.30
C ILE A 7 -4.76 -9.11 -0.88
N TYR A 8 -3.62 -8.48 -1.20
CA TYR A 8 -3.52 -7.46 -2.24
C TYR A 8 -3.08 -8.01 -3.60
N ASP A 9 -2.43 -9.17 -3.62
CA ASP A 9 -1.91 -9.82 -4.82
C ASP A 9 -1.61 -11.31 -4.56
N ASN A 10 -1.28 -12.04 -5.62
CA ASN A 10 -0.77 -13.42 -5.55
C ASN A 10 0.74 -13.50 -5.88
N ILE A 11 1.50 -12.44 -5.62
CA ILE A 11 2.93 -12.36 -5.98
C ILE A 11 3.76 -13.09 -4.92
N LEU A 12 3.49 -12.81 -3.64
CA LEU A 12 4.20 -13.44 -2.54
C LEU A 12 3.86 -14.94 -2.44
N PRO A 13 4.86 -15.83 -2.21
CA PRO A 13 4.61 -17.26 -2.03
C PRO A 13 3.57 -17.58 -0.95
N VAL A 14 3.57 -16.81 0.16
CA VAL A 14 2.56 -16.92 1.21
C VAL A 14 1.16 -16.58 0.69
N ASN A 15 1.01 -15.55 -0.13
CA ASN A 15 -0.28 -15.17 -0.70
C ASN A 15 -0.78 -16.19 -1.74
N LYS A 16 0.12 -16.82 -2.51
CA LYS A 16 -0.24 -17.92 -3.42
C LYS A 16 -0.82 -19.12 -2.67
N SER A 17 -0.14 -19.52 -1.58
CA SER A 17 -0.62 -20.60 -0.71
C SER A 17 -1.95 -20.25 -0.04
N THR A 18 -2.08 -19.02 0.46
CA THR A 18 -3.35 -18.52 1.03
C THR A 18 -4.48 -18.56 0.01
N LEU A 19 -4.25 -18.07 -1.21
CA LEU A 19 -5.27 -18.03 -2.26
C LEU A 19 -5.71 -19.44 -2.69
N SER A 20 -4.78 -20.39 -2.76
CA SER A 20 -5.09 -21.79 -3.06
C SER A 20 -6.04 -22.40 -2.01
N GLN A 21 -5.79 -22.12 -0.72
CA GLN A 21 -6.68 -22.55 0.37
C GLN A 21 -8.05 -21.85 0.31
N VAL A 22 -8.12 -20.58 -0.11
CA VAL A 22 -9.40 -19.87 -0.31
C VAL A 22 -10.20 -20.53 -1.44
N GLN A 23 -9.56 -20.86 -2.55
CA GLN A 23 -10.21 -21.56 -3.67
C GLN A 23 -10.72 -22.95 -3.26
N GLU A 24 -10.00 -23.66 -2.40
CA GLU A 24 -10.45 -24.94 -1.83
C GLU A 24 -11.71 -24.77 -0.95
N ILE A 25 -11.74 -23.75 -0.09
CA ILE A 25 -12.93 -23.45 0.73
C ILE A 25 -14.12 -23.09 -0.16
N LEU A 26 -13.92 -22.29 -1.22
CA LEU A 26 -14.96 -21.95 -2.19
C LEU A 26 -15.56 -23.20 -2.85
N ARG A 27 -14.72 -24.10 -3.38
CA ARG A 27 -15.17 -25.36 -4.00
C ARG A 27 -15.96 -26.23 -3.02
N SER A 28 -15.53 -26.28 -1.75
CA SER A 28 -16.20 -27.08 -0.72
C SER A 28 -17.53 -26.49 -0.27
N GLN A 29 -17.62 -25.17 -0.11
CA GLN A 29 -18.78 -24.51 0.48
C GLN A 29 -19.85 -24.13 -0.55
N PHE A 30 -19.47 -24.00 -1.82
CA PHE A 30 -20.35 -23.59 -2.91
C PHE A 30 -20.17 -24.50 -4.14
N PRO A 31 -20.62 -25.76 -4.07
CA PRO A 31 -20.40 -26.75 -5.13
C PRO A 31 -21.12 -26.41 -6.45
N ALA A 32 -22.12 -25.52 -6.41
CA ALA A 32 -22.87 -25.07 -7.58
C ALA A 32 -22.16 -23.96 -8.40
N ILE A 33 -21.03 -23.42 -7.92
CA ILE A 33 -20.29 -22.36 -8.64
C ILE A 33 -19.49 -22.97 -9.79
N ASP A 34 -19.48 -22.28 -10.94
CA ASP A 34 -18.60 -22.63 -12.07
C ASP A 34 -17.13 -22.61 -11.62
N PRO A 35 -16.39 -23.73 -11.71
CA PRO A 35 -14.97 -23.80 -11.37
C PRO A 35 -14.11 -22.70 -12.01
N LYS A 36 -14.46 -22.25 -13.22
CA LYS A 36 -13.76 -21.15 -13.90
C LYS A 36 -13.86 -19.84 -13.13
N GLU A 37 -14.99 -19.57 -12.46
CA GLU A 37 -15.16 -18.37 -11.67
C GLU A 37 -14.19 -18.35 -10.47
N ILE A 38 -13.99 -19.49 -9.82
CA ILE A 38 -13.06 -19.67 -8.69
C ILE A 38 -11.60 -19.48 -9.14
N GLU A 39 -11.24 -19.96 -10.33
CA GLU A 39 -9.90 -19.81 -10.90
C GLU A 39 -9.57 -18.35 -11.25
N THR A 40 -10.57 -17.58 -11.70
CA THR A 40 -10.39 -16.18 -12.08
C THR A 40 -10.17 -15.23 -10.89
N ILE A 41 -10.41 -15.65 -9.63
CA ILE A 41 -10.22 -14.78 -8.44
C ILE A 41 -8.79 -14.23 -8.37
N ALA A 42 -7.79 -15.06 -8.70
CA ALA A 42 -6.39 -14.65 -8.72
C ALA A 42 -6.11 -13.55 -9.76
N GLU A 43 -6.81 -13.61 -10.89
CA GLU A 43 -6.73 -12.61 -11.96
C GLU A 43 -7.50 -11.34 -11.57
N LYS A 44 -8.70 -11.48 -11.02
CA LYS A 44 -9.56 -10.36 -10.58
C LYS A 44 -8.92 -9.54 -9.45
N LEU A 45 -8.20 -10.18 -8.53
CA LEU A 45 -7.39 -9.48 -7.51
C LEU A 45 -6.22 -8.69 -8.11
N ARG A 46 -5.67 -9.15 -9.25
CA ARG A 46 -4.58 -8.48 -9.97
C ARG A 46 -5.07 -7.36 -10.90
N ASN A 47 -6.29 -7.48 -11.43
CA ASN A 47 -6.84 -6.59 -12.43
C ASN A 47 -8.22 -6.06 -12.02
N PRO A 48 -8.29 -5.04 -11.14
CA PRO A 48 -9.54 -4.46 -10.67
C PRO A 48 -10.36 -3.77 -11.77
N PHE A 49 -9.77 -3.51 -12.94
CA PHE A 49 -10.44 -2.81 -14.05
C PHE A 49 -11.31 -3.71 -14.92
N LYS A 50 -11.16 -5.04 -14.84
CA LYS A 50 -11.91 -5.98 -15.69
C LYS A 50 -13.41 -6.07 -15.33
N GLN A 51 -13.80 -5.70 -14.10
CA GLN A 51 -15.18 -5.85 -13.61
C GLN A 51 -15.86 -4.53 -13.19
N ARG A 52 -15.24 -3.36 -13.42
CA ARG A 52 -15.73 -2.06 -12.92
C ARG A 52 -15.99 -2.04 -11.39
N PHE A 53 -15.42 -2.99 -10.66
CA PHE A 53 -15.42 -3.11 -9.21
C PHE A 53 -14.01 -3.43 -8.73
N ARG A 54 -13.58 -2.79 -7.64
CA ARG A 54 -12.34 -3.15 -6.96
C ARG A 54 -12.57 -4.31 -6.01
N MET A 55 -12.00 -5.47 -6.32
CA MET A 55 -12.07 -6.65 -5.46
C MET A 55 -11.12 -6.55 -4.26
N ILE A 56 -11.59 -6.96 -3.08
CA ILE A 56 -10.84 -6.97 -1.83
C ILE A 56 -11.07 -8.32 -1.13
N LEU A 57 -10.00 -9.10 -0.96
CA LEU A 57 -10.05 -10.39 -0.28
C LEU A 57 -9.53 -10.28 1.16
N PHE A 58 -10.33 -10.67 2.13
CA PHE A 58 -9.96 -10.85 3.54
C PHE A 58 -9.83 -12.32 3.86
N VAL A 59 -8.78 -12.68 4.60
CA VAL A 59 -8.53 -14.07 4.99
C VAL A 59 -8.27 -14.16 6.48
N ALA A 60 -9.06 -15.00 7.16
CA ALA A 60 -8.86 -15.38 8.54
C ALA A 60 -7.93 -16.59 8.59
N GLU A 61 -6.70 -16.41 9.06
CA GLU A 61 -5.67 -17.44 9.11
C GLU A 61 -5.15 -17.69 10.53
N SER A 62 -4.68 -18.90 10.77
CA SER A 62 -3.94 -19.24 11.98
C SER A 62 -2.49 -18.78 11.92
N ILE A 63 -1.82 -18.71 13.07
CA ILE A 63 -0.37 -18.40 13.17
C ILE A 63 0.50 -19.31 12.27
N ARG A 64 0.03 -20.52 11.94
CA ARG A 64 0.73 -21.47 11.05
C ARG A 64 0.37 -21.30 9.57
N GLY A 65 -0.29 -20.21 9.17
CA GLY A 65 -0.66 -19.93 7.77
C GLY A 65 -1.85 -20.75 7.22
N LYS A 66 -2.52 -21.56 8.06
CA LYS A 66 -3.75 -22.27 7.66
C LYS A 66 -4.94 -21.33 7.65
N VAL A 67 -5.61 -21.21 6.51
CA VAL A 67 -6.85 -20.45 6.33
C VAL A 67 -8.01 -21.15 7.02
N ARG A 68 -8.77 -20.38 7.79
CA ARG A 68 -9.95 -20.83 8.56
C ARG A 68 -11.25 -20.22 8.06
N GLY A 69 -11.16 -19.14 7.28
CA GLY A 69 -12.28 -18.53 6.57
C GLY A 69 -11.80 -17.36 5.72
N PHE A 70 -12.67 -16.86 4.87
CA PHE A 70 -12.39 -15.71 4.03
C PHE A 70 -13.65 -14.89 3.79
N ALA A 71 -13.47 -13.66 3.32
CA ALA A 71 -14.55 -12.87 2.78
C ALA A 71 -14.07 -12.03 1.59
N LEU A 72 -14.92 -11.91 0.58
CA LEU A 72 -14.65 -11.22 -0.67
C LEU A 72 -15.60 -10.03 -0.81
N LEU A 73 -15.02 -8.84 -0.88
CA LEU A 73 -15.72 -7.57 -0.92
C LEU A 73 -15.44 -6.88 -2.26
N LEU A 74 -16.49 -6.44 -2.94
CA LEU A 74 -16.41 -5.61 -4.14
C LEU A 74 -16.64 -4.15 -3.74
N HIS A 75 -15.79 -3.25 -4.19
CA HIS A 75 -15.91 -1.81 -3.93
C HIS A 75 -16.16 -1.04 -5.23
N GLU A 76 -17.21 -0.21 -5.22
CA GLU A 76 -17.55 0.71 -6.29
C GLU A 76 -17.27 2.15 -5.83
N PRO A 77 -16.22 2.80 -6.36
CA PRO A 77 -15.73 4.08 -5.85
C PRO A 77 -16.54 5.31 -6.30
N GLU A 78 -17.26 5.25 -7.42
CA GLU A 78 -17.98 6.40 -7.99
C GLU A 78 -19.33 6.62 -7.32
N ILE A 79 -20.12 5.56 -7.24
CA ILE A 79 -21.39 5.48 -6.54
C ILE A 79 -21.14 5.44 -5.03
N ARG A 80 -19.98 4.93 -4.60
CA ARG A 80 -19.53 4.78 -3.21
C ARG A 80 -20.38 3.76 -2.45
N PHE A 81 -20.32 2.50 -2.87
CA PHE A 81 -20.87 1.37 -2.11
C PHE A 81 -19.90 0.19 -2.10
N THR A 82 -20.12 -0.72 -1.16
CA THR A 82 -19.46 -2.03 -1.16
C THR A 82 -20.49 -3.14 -1.29
N TYR A 83 -20.12 -4.21 -1.98
CA TYR A 83 -20.93 -5.41 -2.14
C TYR A 83 -20.19 -6.62 -1.56
N LEU A 84 -20.73 -7.28 -0.54
CA LEU A 84 -20.17 -8.52 0.00
C LEU A 84 -20.56 -9.68 -0.91
N ASP A 85 -19.59 -10.21 -1.63
CA ASP A 85 -19.81 -11.28 -2.61
C ASP A 85 -19.85 -12.65 -1.91
N TRP A 86 -18.79 -12.98 -1.17
CA TRP A 86 -18.69 -14.23 -0.45
C TRP A 86 -18.17 -14.04 0.96
N ILE A 87 -18.70 -14.82 1.89
CA ILE A 87 -18.14 -15.00 3.23
C ILE A 87 -18.31 -16.47 3.61
N ALA A 88 -17.20 -17.13 3.95
CA ALA A 88 -17.23 -18.56 4.26
C ALA A 88 -16.13 -18.97 5.25
N THR A 89 -16.39 -20.07 5.95
CA THR A 89 -15.45 -20.68 6.90
C THR A 89 -15.07 -22.09 6.45
N ALA A 90 -13.85 -22.52 6.75
CA ALA A 90 -13.29 -23.80 6.29
C ALA A 90 -13.92 -25.05 6.94
N SER A 91 -14.74 -24.90 7.98
CA SER A 91 -15.47 -26.03 8.60
C SER A 91 -16.98 -25.80 8.56
N ALA A 92 -17.74 -26.83 8.16
CA ALA A 92 -19.20 -26.83 8.16
C ALA A 92 -19.82 -26.64 9.56
N ARG A 93 -19.09 -26.99 10.62
CA ARG A 93 -19.35 -26.46 11.96
C ARG A 93 -18.81 -25.03 11.99
N ALA A 94 -19.66 -24.05 11.74
CA ALA A 94 -19.35 -22.63 11.90
C ALA A 94 -18.83 -22.41 13.33
N GLY A 95 -17.51 -22.34 13.48
CA GLY A 95 -16.85 -22.12 14.76
C GLY A 95 -17.21 -20.73 15.28
N ALA A 96 -17.78 -20.66 16.48
CA ALA A 96 -18.21 -19.46 17.16
C ALA A 96 -17.14 -18.35 17.05
N GLY A 97 -17.41 -17.33 16.21
CA GLY A 97 -16.63 -16.09 16.16
C GLY A 97 -15.89 -15.77 14.85
N ILE A 98 -15.56 -16.74 13.98
CA ILE A 98 -14.78 -16.43 12.75
C ILE A 98 -15.61 -15.64 11.73
N GLY A 99 -16.85 -16.08 11.46
CA GLY A 99 -17.75 -15.37 10.55
C GLY A 99 -18.07 -13.96 11.06
N GLY A 100 -18.28 -13.81 12.38
CA GLY A 100 -18.45 -12.51 13.02
C GLY A 100 -17.23 -11.61 12.83
N ALA A 101 -16.03 -12.10 13.14
CA ALA A 101 -14.80 -11.33 12.99
C ALA A 101 -14.50 -10.93 11.53
N LEU A 102 -14.80 -11.80 10.56
CA LEU A 102 -14.69 -11.48 9.13
C LEU A 102 -15.72 -10.41 8.72
N TYR A 103 -16.96 -10.53 9.19
CA TYR A 103 -18.01 -9.54 8.90
C TYR A 103 -17.71 -8.18 9.54
N ASP A 104 -17.26 -8.15 10.79
CA ASP A 104 -16.77 -6.94 11.45
C ASP A 104 -15.66 -6.28 10.64
N ARG A 105 -14.70 -7.08 10.15
CA ARG A 105 -13.61 -6.56 9.32
C ARG A 105 -14.11 -5.96 8.00
N ILE A 106 -15.10 -6.57 7.37
CA ILE A 106 -15.71 -6.03 6.15
C ILE A 106 -16.39 -4.70 6.45
N ARG A 107 -17.20 -4.62 7.52
CA ARG A 107 -17.86 -3.36 7.91
C ARG A 107 -16.85 -2.26 8.20
N GLN A 108 -15.74 -2.59 8.86
CA GLN A 108 -14.62 -1.66 9.10
C GLN A 108 -14.00 -1.15 7.80
N GLU A 109 -13.75 -2.03 6.84
CA GLU A 109 -13.22 -1.63 5.53
C GLU A 109 -14.21 -0.77 4.77
N SER A 110 -15.49 -1.16 4.71
CA SER A 110 -16.55 -0.36 4.08
C SER A 110 -16.64 1.05 4.68
N LEU A 111 -16.56 1.16 6.01
CA LEU A 111 -16.55 2.46 6.69
C LEU A 111 -15.29 3.28 6.36
N ALA A 112 -14.11 2.64 6.30
CA ALA A 112 -12.85 3.29 5.92
C ALA A 112 -12.87 3.82 4.48
N LEU A 113 -13.52 3.08 3.56
CA LEU A 113 -13.74 3.49 2.18
C LEU A 113 -14.78 4.62 2.03
N LYS A 114 -15.39 5.09 3.13
CA LYS A 114 -16.36 6.20 3.17
C LYS A 114 -17.57 5.97 2.27
N VAL A 115 -18.02 4.72 2.17
CA VAL A 115 -19.16 4.34 1.34
C VAL A 115 -20.51 4.66 1.99
N GLY A 116 -21.57 4.71 1.18
CA GLY A 116 -22.94 4.94 1.59
C GLY A 116 -23.61 3.74 2.27
N GLY A 117 -23.07 2.53 2.09
CA GLY A 117 -23.47 1.32 2.79
C GLY A 117 -22.90 0.03 2.17
N LEU A 118 -23.15 -1.08 2.86
CA LEU A 118 -22.76 -2.43 2.45
C LEU A 118 -23.99 -3.20 1.97
N PHE A 119 -23.90 -3.78 0.78
CA PHE A 119 -24.97 -4.53 0.13
C PHE A 119 -24.54 -5.98 -0.11
N TYR A 120 -25.47 -6.92 -0.14
CA TYR A 120 -25.22 -8.30 -0.52
C TYR A 120 -26.53 -9.06 -0.67
N GLU A 121 -26.47 -10.24 -1.30
CA GLU A 121 -27.64 -11.11 -1.47
C GLU A 121 -27.73 -12.19 -0.39
N CYS A 122 -28.96 -12.48 0.03
CA CYS A 122 -29.28 -13.64 0.86
C CYS A 122 -30.44 -14.40 0.24
N LEU A 123 -30.31 -15.72 0.10
CA LEU A 123 -31.38 -16.57 -0.39
C LEU A 123 -32.63 -16.49 0.54
N PRO A 124 -33.83 -16.77 0.01
CA PRO A 124 -35.09 -16.66 0.74
C PRO A 124 -35.14 -17.45 2.04
N ASP A 125 -35.82 -16.88 3.03
CA ASP A 125 -35.96 -17.42 4.39
C ASP A 125 -37.40 -17.85 4.74
N ASP A 126 -38.24 -18.01 3.73
CA ASP A 126 -39.60 -18.55 3.78
C ASP A 126 -39.73 -19.86 2.98
N ALA A 127 -40.71 -20.68 3.37
CA ALA A 127 -40.92 -22.00 2.80
C ALA A 127 -41.49 -21.98 1.37
N ASP A 128 -42.16 -20.89 0.98
CA ASP A 128 -42.77 -20.76 -0.34
C ASP A 128 -41.70 -20.57 -1.42
N ASN A 129 -40.63 -19.85 -1.09
CA ASN A 129 -39.52 -19.57 -2.00
C ASN A 129 -38.28 -20.45 -1.76
N CYS A 130 -38.24 -21.22 -0.67
CA CYS A 130 -37.16 -22.17 -0.35
C CYS A 130 -37.75 -23.50 0.17
N PRO A 131 -38.08 -24.45 -0.73
CA PRO A 131 -38.77 -25.67 -0.37
C PRO A 131 -37.89 -26.71 0.35
N ASP A 132 -36.56 -26.64 0.23
CA ASP A 132 -35.65 -27.52 0.97
C ASP A 132 -35.55 -27.07 2.44
N PRO A 133 -36.00 -27.89 3.42
CA PRO A 133 -35.96 -27.53 4.83
C PRO A 133 -34.55 -27.30 5.39
N ALA A 134 -33.52 -27.94 4.83
CA ALA A 134 -32.13 -27.77 5.26
C ALA A 134 -31.57 -26.42 4.79
N GLU A 135 -31.82 -26.05 3.53
CA GLU A 135 -31.45 -24.75 2.98
C GLU A 135 -32.22 -23.62 3.65
N LEU A 136 -33.52 -23.78 3.86
CA LEU A 136 -34.37 -22.83 4.57
C LEU A 136 -33.80 -22.51 5.96
N LYS A 137 -33.43 -23.54 6.73
CA LYS A 137 -32.82 -23.38 8.05
C LYS A 137 -31.49 -22.63 7.98
N GLN A 138 -30.68 -22.87 6.94
CA GLN A 138 -29.41 -22.18 6.73
C GLN A 138 -29.61 -20.71 6.35
N ASN A 139 -30.58 -20.40 5.49
CA ASN A 139 -30.91 -19.04 5.06
C ASN A 139 -31.44 -18.21 6.24
N GLN A 140 -32.33 -18.79 7.06
CA GLN A 140 -32.81 -18.17 8.30
C GLN A 140 -31.66 -17.89 9.28
N ALA A 141 -30.70 -18.81 9.40
CA ALA A 141 -29.53 -18.61 10.25
C ALA A 141 -28.59 -17.50 9.74
N ARG A 142 -28.42 -17.38 8.40
CA ARG A 142 -27.64 -16.31 7.76
C ARG A 142 -28.27 -14.94 7.97
N LEU A 143 -29.57 -14.79 7.70
CA LEU A 143 -30.25 -13.51 7.93
C LEU A 143 -30.29 -13.15 9.41
N ARG A 144 -30.52 -14.13 10.31
CA ARG A 144 -30.38 -13.90 11.76
C ARG A 144 -28.99 -13.40 12.15
N PHE A 145 -27.93 -13.91 11.52
CA PHE A 145 -26.57 -13.45 11.78
C PHE A 145 -26.40 -11.97 11.35
N TYR A 146 -26.85 -11.60 10.15
CA TYR A 146 -26.74 -10.25 9.63
C TYR A 146 -27.62 -9.23 10.37
N GLU A 147 -28.84 -9.62 10.77
CA GLU A 147 -29.73 -8.77 11.57
C GLU A 147 -29.10 -8.36 12.92
N ARG A 148 -28.21 -9.17 13.50
CA ARG A 148 -27.46 -8.78 14.72
C ARG A 148 -26.58 -7.55 14.52
N TYR A 149 -26.22 -7.24 13.28
CA TYR A 149 -25.43 -6.07 12.92
C TYR A 149 -26.28 -4.91 12.38
N GLY A 150 -27.60 -5.09 12.28
CA GLY A 150 -28.54 -4.07 11.79
C GLY A 150 -28.87 -4.20 10.30
N ALA A 151 -28.23 -5.14 9.62
CA ALA A 151 -28.43 -5.38 8.19
C ALA A 151 -29.77 -6.07 7.93
N ARG A 152 -30.53 -5.57 6.95
CA ARG A 152 -31.91 -6.01 6.69
C ARG A 152 -32.22 -6.10 5.19
N PRO A 153 -33.07 -7.05 4.76
CA PRO A 153 -33.59 -7.09 3.39
C PRO A 153 -34.29 -5.79 2.99
N ILE A 154 -34.08 -5.37 1.76
CA ILE A 154 -34.86 -4.33 1.08
C ILE A 154 -36.16 -4.97 0.60
N VAL A 155 -37.29 -4.30 0.84
CA VAL A 155 -38.63 -4.81 0.51
C VAL A 155 -39.40 -3.82 -0.37
N ASP A 156 -40.56 -4.24 -0.85
CA ASP A 156 -41.43 -3.46 -1.75
C ASP A 156 -40.77 -3.13 -3.11
N THR A 157 -39.94 -4.05 -3.61
CA THR A 157 -39.25 -3.92 -4.90
C THR A 157 -39.40 -5.20 -5.72
N ALA A 158 -39.14 -5.11 -7.02
CA ALA A 158 -39.12 -6.24 -7.93
C ALA A 158 -37.77 -6.98 -7.95
N TYR A 159 -36.86 -6.71 -7.00
CA TYR A 159 -35.54 -7.36 -6.98
C TYR A 159 -35.63 -8.89 -6.83
N GLU A 160 -36.66 -9.35 -6.12
CA GLU A 160 -36.99 -10.77 -5.91
C GLU A 160 -37.84 -11.37 -7.05
N SER A 161 -38.07 -10.60 -8.13
CA SER A 161 -38.81 -11.13 -9.28
C SER A 161 -37.94 -12.07 -10.13
N PRO A 162 -38.51 -13.14 -10.71
CA PRO A 162 -37.77 -14.04 -11.61
C PRO A 162 -37.05 -13.28 -12.74
N VAL A 163 -35.78 -13.62 -13.01
CA VAL A 163 -35.03 -13.08 -14.14
C VAL A 163 -35.50 -13.73 -15.43
N LYS A 164 -35.65 -15.06 -15.41
CA LYS A 164 -36.20 -15.87 -16.50
C LYS A 164 -37.48 -16.59 -16.05
N PRO A 165 -38.40 -16.91 -16.98
CA PRO A 165 -39.56 -17.75 -16.67
C PRO A 165 -39.10 -19.09 -16.07
N GLY A 166 -39.59 -19.42 -14.87
CA GLY A 166 -39.23 -20.64 -14.15
C GLY A 166 -38.10 -20.47 -13.12
N ASP A 167 -37.47 -19.30 -13.01
CA ASP A 167 -36.55 -19.03 -11.89
C ASP A 167 -37.33 -19.03 -10.56
N THR A 168 -36.83 -19.76 -9.58
CA THR A 168 -37.38 -19.85 -8.22
C THR A 168 -36.31 -19.49 -7.20
N GLY A 169 -36.72 -19.02 -6.01
CA GLY A 169 -35.77 -18.77 -4.91
C GLY A 169 -34.89 -17.53 -5.10
N MET A 170 -35.43 -16.49 -5.74
CA MET A 170 -34.73 -15.23 -5.98
C MET A 170 -34.24 -14.59 -4.67
N PRO A 171 -32.98 -14.12 -4.60
CA PRO A 171 -32.41 -13.64 -3.35
C PRO A 171 -32.96 -12.27 -2.93
N HIS A 172 -33.02 -12.06 -1.61
CA HIS A 172 -33.18 -10.74 -1.01
C HIS A 172 -31.92 -9.91 -1.21
N LEU A 173 -32.07 -8.65 -1.64
CA LEU A 173 -31.00 -7.66 -1.52
C LEU A 173 -30.98 -7.10 -0.10
N VAL A 174 -29.88 -7.30 0.61
CA VAL A 174 -29.69 -6.87 2.00
C VAL A 174 -28.87 -5.58 2.04
N PHE A 175 -29.25 -4.67 2.94
CA PHE A 175 -28.54 -3.42 3.22
C PHE A 175 -28.07 -3.34 4.67
N ASP A 176 -26.79 -3.06 4.87
CA ASP A 176 -26.15 -2.71 6.14
C ASP A 176 -25.69 -1.24 6.06
N ASP A 177 -26.20 -0.42 6.97
CA ASP A 177 -25.89 1.01 7.08
C ASP A 177 -24.55 1.28 7.78
N LEU A 178 -23.81 0.22 8.13
CA LEU A 178 -22.53 0.25 8.84
C LEU A 178 -22.63 0.88 10.23
N GLY A 179 -23.82 0.83 10.85
CA GLY A 179 -24.06 1.42 12.17
C GLY A 179 -24.06 2.95 12.18
N THR A 180 -24.28 3.57 11.01
CA THR A 180 -24.29 5.03 10.87
C THR A 180 -25.68 5.66 11.02
N ASP A 181 -26.70 4.85 11.28
CA ASP A 181 -28.13 5.22 11.37
C ASP A 181 -28.62 5.95 10.11
N ARG A 182 -28.02 5.63 8.95
CA ARG A 182 -28.38 6.23 7.66
C ARG A 182 -29.61 5.54 7.06
N THR A 183 -30.51 6.34 6.52
CA THR A 183 -31.62 5.85 5.71
C THR A 183 -31.17 5.59 4.27
N LEU A 184 -31.69 4.52 3.65
CA LEU A 184 -31.38 4.17 2.27
C LEU A 184 -32.16 5.07 1.32
N ARG A 185 -31.48 6.06 0.72
CA ARG A 185 -32.09 6.96 -0.26
C ARG A 185 -32.41 6.25 -1.56
N LYS A 186 -33.57 6.56 -2.16
CA LYS A 186 -34.03 5.98 -3.43
C LYS A 186 -33.03 6.14 -4.56
N THR A 187 -32.49 7.34 -4.74
CA THR A 187 -31.54 7.66 -5.82
C THR A 187 -30.27 6.81 -5.70
N PHE A 188 -29.74 6.68 -4.49
CA PHE A 188 -28.59 5.86 -4.19
C PHE A 188 -28.89 4.36 -4.40
N ALA A 189 -30.01 3.86 -3.89
CA ALA A 189 -30.41 2.47 -4.08
C ALA A 189 -30.54 2.09 -5.56
N ARG A 190 -31.16 2.95 -6.38
CA ARG A 190 -31.28 2.73 -7.83
C ARG A 190 -29.92 2.65 -8.53
N GLN A 191 -28.97 3.52 -8.15
CA GLN A 191 -27.61 3.49 -8.68
C GLN A 191 -26.88 2.18 -8.31
N VAL A 192 -26.99 1.77 -7.04
CA VAL A 192 -26.38 0.53 -6.54
C VAL A 192 -26.96 -0.69 -7.26
N VAL A 193 -28.28 -0.82 -7.30
CA VAL A 193 -28.98 -1.95 -7.93
C VAL A 193 -28.63 -2.06 -9.41
N ARG A 194 -28.66 -0.94 -10.14
CA ARG A 194 -28.25 -0.89 -11.53
C ARG A 194 -26.81 -1.37 -11.70
N ALA A 195 -25.88 -0.84 -10.91
CA ALA A 195 -24.48 -1.23 -11.00
C ALA A 195 -24.27 -2.72 -10.69
N VAL A 196 -24.97 -3.28 -9.71
CA VAL A 196 -24.89 -4.71 -9.40
C VAL A 196 -25.41 -5.54 -10.58
N LEU A 197 -26.59 -5.25 -11.10
CA LEU A 197 -27.20 -6.05 -12.18
C LEU A 197 -26.45 -5.92 -13.51
N GLU A 198 -26.02 -4.71 -13.89
CA GLU A 198 -25.34 -4.47 -15.17
C GLU A 198 -23.85 -4.86 -15.18
N ARG A 199 -23.20 -4.95 -14.02
CA ARG A 199 -21.75 -5.18 -13.95
C ARG A 199 -21.41 -6.54 -13.36
N LYS A 200 -22.01 -6.92 -12.23
CA LYS A 200 -21.79 -8.23 -11.60
C LYS A 200 -22.58 -9.32 -12.33
N TYR A 201 -23.84 -9.05 -12.66
CA TYR A 201 -24.75 -10.00 -13.30
C TYR A 201 -24.98 -9.73 -14.79
N ALA A 202 -24.06 -9.02 -15.46
CA ALA A 202 -24.19 -8.63 -16.87
C ALA A 202 -24.51 -9.80 -17.82
N ALA A 203 -23.98 -11.00 -17.53
CA ALA A 203 -24.20 -12.20 -18.34
C ALA A 203 -25.55 -12.89 -18.06
N TYR A 204 -26.22 -12.55 -16.94
CA TYR A 204 -27.44 -13.21 -16.49
C TYR A 204 -28.69 -12.32 -16.63
N CYS A 205 -28.55 -11.01 -16.36
CA CYS A 205 -29.66 -10.06 -16.32
C CYS A 205 -29.78 -9.27 -17.65
N PRO A 206 -30.86 -9.44 -18.42
CA PRO A 206 -31.10 -8.64 -19.62
C PRO A 206 -31.51 -7.20 -19.27
N ALA A 207 -31.35 -6.26 -20.21
CA ALA A 207 -31.53 -4.83 -19.95
C ALA A 207 -32.96 -4.46 -19.49
N ASP A 208 -33.98 -5.14 -20.01
CA ASP A 208 -35.39 -4.94 -19.63
C ASP A 208 -35.67 -5.38 -18.18
N TYR A 209 -35.01 -6.46 -17.72
CA TYR A 209 -35.04 -6.86 -16.32
C TYR A 209 -34.45 -5.77 -15.43
N VAL A 210 -33.26 -5.26 -15.79
CA VAL A 210 -32.59 -4.20 -15.04
C VAL A 210 -33.49 -2.96 -14.91
N GLU A 211 -34.08 -2.48 -16.00
CA GLU A 211 -34.96 -1.32 -15.96
C GLU A 211 -36.20 -1.56 -15.09
N ARG A 212 -36.84 -2.74 -15.21
CA ARG A 212 -38.01 -3.09 -14.40
C ARG A 212 -37.68 -3.10 -12.91
N VAL A 213 -36.56 -3.73 -12.52
CA VAL A 213 -36.14 -3.77 -11.12
C VAL A 213 -35.78 -2.38 -10.62
N VAL A 214 -34.97 -1.61 -11.34
CA VAL A 214 -34.57 -0.25 -10.93
C VAL A 214 -35.79 0.67 -10.80
N ALA A 215 -36.77 0.58 -11.71
CA ALA A 215 -38.00 1.36 -11.66
C ALA A 215 -38.91 1.00 -10.48
N SER A 216 -38.81 -0.23 -9.96
CA SER A 216 -39.63 -0.70 -8.82
C SER A 216 -39.29 -0.02 -7.48
N PHE A 217 -38.08 0.54 -7.32
CA PHE A 217 -37.69 1.29 -6.14
C PHE A 217 -38.40 2.66 -6.14
N ARG A 218 -39.60 2.75 -5.55
CA ARG A 218 -40.48 3.93 -5.64
C ARG A 218 -40.37 4.87 -4.43
N ASP A 219 -40.22 4.31 -3.24
CA ASP A 219 -40.24 5.02 -1.96
C ASP A 219 -38.89 5.69 -1.62
N ASP A 220 -38.92 6.83 -0.93
CA ASP A 220 -37.73 7.51 -0.37
C ASP A 220 -38.02 7.96 1.08
N PRO A 221 -37.40 7.35 2.11
CA PRO A 221 -36.39 6.29 2.02
C PRO A 221 -36.96 4.96 1.52
N VAL A 222 -36.09 4.14 0.93
CA VAL A 222 -36.43 2.76 0.53
C VAL A 222 -36.73 1.94 1.78
N HIS A 223 -37.79 1.14 1.74
CA HIS A 223 -38.21 0.33 2.86
C HIS A 223 -37.27 -0.85 3.11
N LEU A 224 -36.99 -1.09 4.39
CA LEU A 224 -36.28 -2.27 4.87
C LEU A 224 -37.27 -3.13 5.65
N ARG A 225 -37.17 -4.46 5.49
CA ARG A 225 -37.97 -5.42 6.24
C ARG A 225 -37.82 -5.16 7.75
N PRO A 226 -38.90 -5.25 8.53
CA PRO A 226 -38.79 -5.25 10.00
C PRO A 226 -37.85 -6.37 10.46
N TYR A 227 -37.20 -6.18 11.61
CA TYR A 227 -36.38 -7.23 12.21
C TYR A 227 -37.24 -8.47 12.49
N ARG A 228 -36.80 -9.63 12.02
CA ARG A 228 -37.55 -10.89 12.14
C ARG A 228 -36.97 -11.81 13.21
N TYR A 229 -35.65 -11.82 13.37
CA TYR A 229 -34.93 -12.79 14.20
C TYR A 229 -34.23 -12.18 15.42
N VAL A 230 -34.01 -10.87 15.42
CA VAL A 230 -33.27 -10.17 16.47
C VAL A 230 -34.10 -9.00 16.99
N LYS A 231 -34.00 -8.69 18.28
CA LYS A 231 -34.64 -7.51 18.85
C LYS A 231 -33.84 -6.25 18.51
N PRO A 232 -34.45 -5.14 18.06
CA PRO A 232 -33.73 -3.93 17.65
C PRO A 232 -32.72 -3.40 18.69
N GLU A 233 -33.03 -3.57 19.98
CA GLU A 233 -32.19 -3.09 21.10
C GLU A 233 -30.90 -3.91 21.27
N THR A 234 -30.83 -5.11 20.68
CA THR A 234 -29.69 -6.03 20.79
C THR A 234 -28.73 -5.94 19.60
N VAL A 235 -28.98 -5.00 18.68
CA VAL A 235 -28.19 -4.79 17.47
C VAL A 235 -26.82 -4.17 17.80
N ILE A 236 -25.77 -4.75 17.25
CA ILE A 236 -24.38 -4.28 17.36
C ILE A 236 -24.16 -3.12 16.38
N LYS A 237 -24.41 -1.89 16.85
CA LYS A 237 -24.21 -0.68 16.05
C LYS A 237 -22.75 -0.23 15.92
N VAL A 238 -21.88 -0.56 16.87
CA VAL A 238 -20.51 -0.05 16.89
C VAL A 238 -19.64 -0.81 15.89
N VAL A 239 -19.20 -0.11 14.84
CA VAL A 239 -18.07 -0.54 14.01
C VAL A 239 -16.80 0.04 14.62
N GLU A 240 -15.98 -0.75 15.34
CA GLU A 240 -14.68 -0.29 15.85
C GLU A 240 -13.82 0.24 14.69
N SER A 241 -13.51 1.53 14.64
CA SER A 241 -12.61 2.10 13.62
C SER A 241 -11.14 1.73 13.91
N ARG A 242 -10.79 0.45 13.81
CA ARG A 242 -9.39 0.06 13.65
C ARG A 242 -8.97 0.43 12.24
N SER A 243 -8.74 1.72 12.00
CA SER A 243 -8.22 2.19 10.72
C SER A 243 -6.84 1.56 10.52
N THR A 244 -6.77 0.57 9.64
CA THR A 244 -5.50 0.02 9.13
C THR A 244 -4.80 0.99 8.19
N GLU A 245 -5.44 2.12 7.86
CA GLU A 245 -4.86 3.22 7.08
C GLU A 245 -4.00 4.14 7.95
N GLN A 246 -4.33 4.28 9.24
CA GLN A 246 -3.51 5.03 10.20
C GLN A 246 -2.26 4.23 10.60
N ILE A 247 -1.18 4.97 10.85
CA ILE A 247 0.07 4.40 11.35
C ILE A 247 -0.17 3.88 12.77
N ALA A 248 0.14 2.60 13.03
CA ALA A 248 0.13 2.08 14.39
C ALA A 248 1.24 2.77 15.20
N LEU A 249 0.88 3.50 16.25
CA LEU A 249 1.80 4.16 17.16
C LEU A 249 1.93 3.34 18.44
N ILE A 250 3.08 2.72 18.64
CA ILE A 250 3.40 1.96 19.83
C ILE A 250 4.37 2.80 20.66
N VAL A 251 3.89 3.34 21.77
CA VAL A 251 4.69 4.17 22.68
C VAL A 251 5.25 3.28 23.79
N ASN A 252 6.55 3.38 24.07
CA ASN A 252 7.11 2.79 25.28
C ASN A 252 6.51 3.47 26.51
N ASP A 253 5.52 2.84 27.15
CA ASP A 253 4.76 3.35 28.30
C ASP A 253 5.51 3.26 29.64
N ARG A 254 6.76 2.80 29.63
CA ARG A 254 7.67 2.76 30.79
C ARG A 254 9.02 3.37 30.46
N HIS A 255 9.07 4.31 29.52
CA HIS A 255 10.34 4.88 29.10
C HIS A 255 10.90 5.89 30.12
N ASP A 256 10.05 6.50 30.93
CA ASP A 256 10.32 7.61 31.84
C ASP A 256 11.07 7.18 33.11
N ILE A 257 10.95 5.90 33.51
CA ILE A 257 11.65 5.34 34.66
C ILE A 257 13.17 5.41 34.53
N HIS A 258 13.70 5.40 33.29
CA HIS A 258 15.14 5.50 33.05
C HIS A 258 15.52 6.97 32.82
N HIS A 259 15.77 7.73 33.89
CA HIS A 259 16.13 9.15 33.77
C HIS A 259 17.48 9.43 34.42
N VAL A 260 18.44 9.90 33.62
CA VAL A 260 19.79 10.26 34.07
C VAL A 260 19.87 11.79 34.14
N ASN A 261 20.06 12.33 35.34
CA ASN A 261 20.10 13.78 35.60
C ASN A 261 21.54 14.32 35.62
N GLU A 262 22.34 13.96 34.63
CA GLU A 262 23.74 14.36 34.54
C GLU A 262 23.98 15.37 33.42
N ARG A 263 24.87 16.32 33.65
CA ARG A 263 25.19 17.37 32.68
C ARG A 263 25.84 16.75 31.45
N GLY A 264 25.24 16.98 30.27
CA GLY A 264 25.71 16.44 28.99
C GLY A 264 25.00 15.16 28.55
N TYR A 265 24.18 14.53 29.39
CA TYR A 265 23.35 13.41 28.98
C TYR A 265 22.10 13.92 28.24
N VAL A 266 22.03 13.66 26.94
CA VAL A 266 20.99 14.23 26.05
C VAL A 266 19.76 13.33 25.90
N GLU A 267 19.90 12.03 26.15
CA GLU A 267 18.84 11.03 26.00
C GLU A 267 17.84 11.13 27.16
N SER A 268 16.80 11.95 27.02
CA SER A 268 15.92 12.34 28.13
C SER A 268 14.44 11.99 27.90
N PRO A 269 13.64 11.74 28.96
CA PRO A 269 12.22 11.40 28.83
C PRO A 269 11.39 12.44 28.06
N VAL A 270 11.80 13.72 28.11
CA VAL A 270 11.11 14.81 27.41
C VAL A 270 11.06 14.61 25.89
N ARG A 271 11.97 13.83 25.30
CA ARG A 271 11.98 13.50 23.86
C ARG A 271 10.65 12.90 23.41
N VAL A 272 10.18 11.85 24.10
CA VAL A 272 8.92 11.15 23.78
C VAL A 272 7.73 12.09 23.95
N LYS A 273 7.68 12.83 25.07
CA LYS A 273 6.59 13.78 25.34
C LYS A 273 6.50 14.90 24.29
N SER A 274 7.65 15.45 23.87
CA SER A 274 7.72 16.50 22.84
C SER A 274 7.28 15.99 21.47
N MET A 275 7.57 14.73 21.14
CA MET A 275 7.09 14.10 19.91
C MET A 275 5.57 13.87 19.94
N LEU A 276 5.05 13.27 21.01
CA LEU A 276 3.62 13.00 21.17
C LEU A 276 2.77 14.27 21.08
N LYS A 277 3.22 15.37 21.69
CA LYS A 277 2.53 16.67 21.63
C LYS A 277 2.23 17.15 20.20
N ILE A 278 3.03 16.73 19.22
CA ILE A 278 2.87 17.11 17.81
C ILE A 278 2.23 15.99 16.98
N ILE A 279 2.58 14.73 17.26
CA ILE A 279 2.15 13.56 16.48
C ILE A 279 0.69 13.20 16.74
N GLU A 280 0.25 13.21 17.99
CA GLU A 280 -1.12 12.76 18.33
C GLU A 280 -2.23 13.62 17.72
N PRO A 281 -2.15 14.97 17.77
CA PRO A 281 -3.18 15.81 17.19
C PRO A 281 -3.23 15.75 15.65
N SER A 282 -2.26 15.10 14.99
CA SER A 282 -2.19 15.07 13.52
C SER A 282 -3.26 14.20 12.86
N GLY A 283 -3.87 13.27 13.61
CA GLY A 283 -4.83 12.29 13.06
C GLY A 283 -4.21 11.20 12.19
N LEU A 284 -2.88 11.18 12.00
CA LEU A 284 -2.19 10.17 11.17
C LEU A 284 -1.93 8.85 11.89
N PHE A 285 -2.02 8.86 13.22
CA PHE A 285 -1.59 7.75 14.07
C PHE A 285 -2.75 7.21 14.89
N THR A 286 -2.70 5.90 15.17
CA THR A 286 -3.60 5.24 16.11
C THR A 286 -2.77 4.55 17.20
N ARG A 287 -3.03 4.85 18.48
CA ARG A 287 -2.26 4.28 19.59
C ARG A 287 -2.55 2.78 19.73
N ILE A 288 -1.50 1.97 19.73
CA ILE A 288 -1.56 0.53 20.01
C ILE A 288 -0.80 0.25 21.31
N LYS A 289 -1.44 -0.46 22.24
CA LYS A 289 -0.83 -0.83 23.51
C LYS A 289 0.31 -1.83 23.29
N PRO A 290 1.52 -1.61 23.85
CA PRO A 290 2.61 -2.56 23.70
C PRO A 290 2.32 -3.88 24.42
N ARG A 291 2.56 -4.98 23.73
CA ARG A 291 2.35 -6.35 24.24
C ARG A 291 3.65 -6.92 24.79
N PRO A 292 3.61 -7.70 25.88
CA PRO A 292 4.80 -8.42 26.34
C PRO A 292 5.14 -9.58 25.39
N PHE A 293 6.43 -9.78 25.15
CA PHE A 293 6.96 -10.91 24.38
C PHE A 293 7.92 -11.77 25.20
N ALA A 294 8.07 -13.03 24.81
CA ALA A 294 9.01 -13.94 25.46
C ALA A 294 10.48 -13.56 25.17
N ASP A 295 11.37 -13.74 26.15
CA ASP A 295 12.79 -13.38 26.06
C ASP A 295 13.58 -14.16 24.99
N LYS A 296 12.99 -15.23 24.43
CA LYS A 296 13.55 -15.91 23.25
C LYS A 296 13.74 -14.97 22.05
N HIS A 297 12.93 -13.92 21.93
CA HIS A 297 13.06 -12.93 20.85
C HIS A 297 14.25 -11.99 21.09
N LEU A 298 14.54 -11.71 22.35
CA LEU A 298 15.71 -10.93 22.75
C LEU A 298 17.00 -11.74 22.52
N THR A 299 17.02 -12.99 22.98
CA THR A 299 18.18 -13.90 22.86
C THR A 299 18.39 -14.50 21.47
N ALA A 300 17.41 -14.36 20.56
CA ALA A 300 17.61 -14.63 19.13
C ALA A 300 18.55 -13.61 18.46
N VAL A 301 18.71 -12.44 19.08
CA VAL A 301 19.56 -11.35 18.58
C VAL A 301 20.76 -11.12 19.48
N HIS A 302 20.56 -11.06 20.79
CA HIS A 302 21.60 -10.79 21.77
C HIS A 302 22.15 -12.09 22.36
N ASP A 303 23.43 -12.10 22.69
CA ASP A 303 24.06 -13.19 23.43
C ASP A 303 23.42 -13.35 24.81
N ALA A 304 23.16 -14.60 25.22
CA ALA A 304 22.44 -14.89 26.46
C ALA A 304 23.20 -14.40 27.70
N ASP A 305 24.54 -14.44 27.68
CA ASP A 305 25.36 -13.97 28.79
C ASP A 305 25.29 -12.45 28.94
N PHE A 306 25.26 -11.73 27.82
CA PHE A 306 25.07 -10.29 27.81
C PHE A 306 23.69 -9.89 28.36
N VAL A 307 22.61 -10.54 27.89
CA VAL A 307 21.25 -10.29 28.39
C VAL A 307 21.17 -10.58 29.89
N GLY A 308 21.75 -11.71 30.32
CA GLY A 308 21.80 -12.11 31.72
C GLY A 308 22.61 -11.12 32.58
N TYR A 309 23.75 -10.66 32.08
CA TYR A 309 24.56 -9.63 32.73
C TYR A 309 23.76 -8.34 32.93
N LEU A 310 23.18 -7.77 31.87
CA LEU A 310 22.50 -6.49 31.97
C LEU A 310 21.33 -6.54 32.95
N LYS A 311 20.58 -7.65 32.96
CA LYS A 311 19.48 -7.88 33.91
C LYS A 311 19.97 -7.88 35.35
N ARG A 312 21.05 -8.61 35.65
CA ARG A 312 21.64 -8.69 37.00
C ARG A 312 22.26 -7.36 37.43
N ALA A 313 23.09 -6.77 36.56
CA ALA A 313 23.77 -5.52 36.83
C ALA A 313 22.78 -4.38 37.13
N CYS A 314 21.68 -4.27 36.38
CA CYS A 314 20.64 -3.28 36.71
C CYS A 314 20.00 -3.58 38.08
N ALA A 315 19.66 -4.84 38.38
CA ALA A 315 19.03 -5.20 39.65
C ALA A 315 19.93 -4.94 40.88
N GLU A 316 21.25 -5.02 40.70
CA GLU A 316 22.25 -4.83 41.77
C GLU A 316 22.65 -3.36 41.98
N VAL A 317 22.48 -2.49 40.99
CA VAL A 317 22.79 -1.05 41.13
C VAL A 317 21.78 -0.38 42.08
N PRO A 318 22.23 0.29 43.16
CA PRO A 318 21.33 0.98 44.08
C PRO A 318 20.48 2.05 43.39
N ALA A 319 19.26 2.26 43.89
CA ALA A 319 18.36 3.29 43.37
C ALA A 319 19.03 4.67 43.40
N GLY A 320 18.90 5.43 42.30
CA GLY A 320 19.51 6.75 42.15
C GLY A 320 21.02 6.74 41.92
N LYS A 321 21.66 5.57 41.80
CA LYS A 321 23.06 5.43 41.37
C LYS A 321 23.14 4.92 39.94
N SER A 322 24.28 5.19 39.31
CA SER A 322 24.64 4.72 37.98
C SER A 322 26.02 4.09 38.03
N LEU A 323 26.20 3.00 37.29
CA LEU A 323 27.49 2.39 37.03
C LEU A 323 27.98 2.80 35.64
N TYR A 324 29.15 3.42 35.58
CA TYR A 324 29.79 3.82 34.32
C TYR A 324 30.96 2.88 34.00
N PRO A 325 31.02 2.35 32.78
CA PRO A 325 32.19 1.61 32.30
C PRO A 325 33.41 2.53 32.17
N TYR A 326 34.58 2.04 32.57
CA TYR A 326 35.84 2.79 32.47
C TYR A 326 37.06 1.96 32.03
N ILE A 327 36.98 0.62 32.06
CA ILE A 327 38.04 -0.30 31.59
C ILE A 327 37.45 -1.24 30.54
N PHE A 328 38.06 -1.30 29.35
CA PHE A 328 37.55 -2.07 28.20
C PHE A 328 38.56 -3.13 27.73
N PRO A 329 38.12 -4.38 27.46
CA PRO A 329 39.00 -5.44 26.99
C PRO A 329 39.26 -5.35 25.48
N ILE A 330 40.23 -4.53 25.06
CA ILE A 330 40.54 -4.29 23.63
C ILE A 330 41.29 -5.47 22.99
N ARG A 331 42.33 -6.01 23.66
CA ARG A 331 43.22 -7.02 23.06
C ARG A 331 42.78 -8.47 23.34
N ASN A 332 42.38 -8.75 24.58
CA ASN A 332 42.05 -10.10 25.05
C ASN A 332 40.70 -10.12 25.77
N LYS A 333 39.72 -10.81 25.19
CA LYS A 333 38.36 -10.96 25.75
C LYS A 333 38.11 -12.41 26.22
N THR A 334 39.14 -13.06 26.77
CA THR A 334 39.16 -14.53 27.03
C THR A 334 38.17 -14.98 28.11
N ARG A 335 37.95 -14.17 29.16
CA ARG A 335 37.00 -14.47 30.25
C ARG A 335 36.46 -13.17 30.88
N PRO A 336 35.20 -13.16 31.34
CA PRO A 336 34.64 -12.00 32.03
C PRO A 336 35.29 -11.79 33.42
N PRO A 337 35.61 -10.55 33.82
CA PRO A 337 36.12 -10.24 35.15
C PRO A 337 35.02 -10.36 36.23
N LYS A 338 35.43 -10.47 37.50
CA LYS A 338 34.49 -10.55 38.64
C LYS A 338 34.07 -9.19 39.19
N GLU A 339 34.95 -8.20 39.11
CA GLU A 339 34.71 -6.87 39.66
C GLU A 339 33.62 -6.14 38.86
N PRO A 340 32.50 -5.70 39.46
CA PRO A 340 31.34 -5.18 38.71
C PRO A 340 31.67 -4.00 37.78
N SER A 341 32.54 -3.10 38.23
CA SER A 341 32.91 -1.89 37.49
C SER A 341 33.85 -2.16 36.30
N VAL A 342 34.60 -3.26 36.36
CA VAL A 342 35.42 -3.76 35.24
C VAL A 342 34.57 -4.63 34.31
N LEU A 343 33.62 -5.37 34.87
CA LEU A 343 32.69 -6.20 34.12
C LEU A 343 31.75 -5.38 33.24
N SER A 344 31.38 -4.15 33.65
CA SER A 344 30.57 -3.27 32.80
C SER A 344 31.28 -2.89 31.50
N GLY A 345 32.59 -2.64 31.52
CA GLY A 345 33.34 -2.39 30.29
C GLY A 345 33.60 -3.64 29.45
N TYR A 346 33.42 -4.85 29.99
CA TYR A 346 33.42 -6.07 29.18
C TYR A 346 32.22 -6.15 28.23
N TYR A 347 31.07 -5.62 28.66
CA TYR A 347 29.82 -5.61 27.91
C TYR A 347 29.46 -4.22 27.36
N CYS A 348 30.33 -3.22 27.44
CA CYS A 348 30.07 -1.87 26.92
C CYS A 348 31.12 -1.46 25.89
N ILE A 349 30.74 -0.58 24.96
CA ILE A 349 31.64 0.01 23.95
C ILE A 349 31.96 1.49 24.21
N ASP A 350 31.41 2.10 25.26
CA ASP A 350 31.65 3.50 25.61
C ASP A 350 31.65 3.76 27.14
N THR A 351 31.97 5.00 27.52
CA THR A 351 32.03 5.47 28.91
C THR A 351 30.84 6.33 29.35
N PHE A 352 29.85 6.56 28.47
CA PHE A 352 28.78 7.54 28.69
C PHE A 352 27.36 6.93 28.68
N THR A 353 27.25 5.61 28.49
CA THR A 353 26.02 4.85 28.63
C THR A 353 25.99 4.20 30.02
N PRO A 354 25.22 4.73 30.99
CA PRO A 354 25.21 4.21 32.36
C PRO A 354 24.37 2.95 32.53
N ILE A 355 24.72 2.09 33.47
CA ILE A 355 23.81 1.07 33.99
C ILE A 355 23.16 1.61 35.27
N ASN A 356 21.82 1.66 35.31
CA ASN A 356 21.06 1.97 36.52
C ASN A 356 19.91 0.97 36.73
N ALA A 357 19.27 1.04 37.89
CA ALA A 357 18.20 0.11 38.29
C ALA A 357 17.06 -0.05 37.26
N ASN A 358 16.84 0.98 36.44
CA ASN A 358 15.70 1.06 35.52
C ASN A 358 16.07 0.80 34.05
N ALA A 359 17.36 0.75 33.71
CA ALA A 359 17.82 0.63 32.32
C ALA A 359 17.30 -0.64 31.64
N TYR A 360 17.45 -1.81 32.27
CA TYR A 360 16.94 -3.08 31.74
C TYR A 360 15.42 -3.05 31.54
N LEU A 361 14.65 -2.54 32.50
CA LEU A 361 13.19 -2.52 32.44
C LEU A 361 12.69 -1.62 31.30
N ALA A 362 13.27 -0.42 31.17
CA ALA A 362 12.94 0.51 30.10
C ALA A 362 13.33 -0.05 28.73
N ALA A 363 14.55 -0.59 28.59
CA ALA A 363 15.04 -1.18 27.36
C ALA A 363 14.24 -2.42 26.94
N ARG A 364 13.89 -3.31 27.89
CA ARG A 364 13.02 -4.45 27.61
C ARG A 364 11.65 -3.98 27.14
N ARG A 365 11.10 -2.90 27.71
CA ARG A 365 9.83 -2.36 27.21
C ARG A 365 9.95 -1.75 25.80
N SER A 366 11.09 -1.17 25.43
CA SER A 366 11.38 -0.76 24.04
C SER A 366 11.32 -1.95 23.08
N VAL A 367 11.91 -3.08 23.47
CA VAL A 367 11.86 -4.32 22.68
C VAL A 367 10.43 -4.82 22.46
N ASP A 368 9.59 -4.78 23.51
CA ASP A 368 8.16 -5.13 23.38
C ASP A 368 7.44 -4.21 22.38
N CYS A 369 7.80 -2.93 22.35
CA CYS A 369 7.21 -1.98 21.41
C CYS A 369 7.61 -2.29 19.97
N ALA A 370 8.90 -2.55 19.72
CA ALA A 370 9.41 -2.91 18.40
C ALA A 370 8.77 -4.22 17.87
N LEU A 371 8.65 -5.24 18.73
CA LEU A 371 7.98 -6.50 18.39
C LEU A 371 6.47 -6.32 18.17
N THR A 372 5.81 -5.45 18.94
CA THR A 372 4.40 -5.10 18.72
C THR A 372 4.23 -4.40 17.36
N ALA A 373 5.12 -3.46 17.00
CA ALA A 373 5.08 -2.79 15.71
C ALA A 373 5.31 -3.76 14.54
N ALA A 374 6.30 -4.65 14.65
CA ALA A 374 6.53 -5.70 13.66
C ALA A 374 5.32 -6.65 13.53
N ARG A 375 4.66 -6.97 14.65
CA ARG A 375 3.44 -7.77 14.65
C ARG A 375 2.28 -7.08 13.92
N GLU A 376 2.09 -5.78 14.12
CA GLU A 376 1.05 -5.02 13.42
C GLU A 376 1.27 -5.00 11.90
N ILE A 377 2.53 -5.01 11.43
CA ILE A 377 2.86 -5.19 10.01
C ILE A 377 2.44 -6.58 9.51
N LEU A 378 2.77 -7.64 10.25
CA LEU A 378 2.33 -9.00 9.90
C LEU A 378 0.81 -9.17 9.93
N ASP A 379 0.13 -8.44 10.82
CA ASP A 379 -1.34 -8.42 10.92
C ASP A 379 -2.00 -7.53 9.84
N GLY A 380 -1.23 -7.00 8.88
CA GLY A 380 -1.73 -6.39 7.64
C GLY A 380 -1.65 -4.86 7.57
N ARG A 381 -1.08 -4.19 8.58
CA ARG A 381 -0.78 -2.75 8.45
C ARG A 381 0.41 -2.52 7.52
N ARG A 382 0.40 -1.40 6.80
CA ARG A 382 1.55 -0.99 5.97
C ARG A 382 2.61 -0.26 6.77
N LEU A 383 2.23 0.48 7.81
CA LEU A 383 3.13 1.32 8.59
C LEU A 383 2.87 1.14 10.09
N ALA A 384 3.94 0.93 10.84
CA ALA A 384 3.94 0.93 12.29
C ALA A 384 5.15 1.72 12.80
N TYR A 385 4.95 2.48 13.87
CA TYR A 385 5.96 3.30 14.50
C TYR A 385 6.11 2.91 15.97
N ALA A 386 7.28 2.38 16.31
CA ALA A 386 7.71 2.15 17.68
C ALA A 386 8.40 3.43 18.19
N LEU A 387 7.62 4.28 18.88
CA LEU A 387 8.11 5.46 19.57
C LEU A 387 8.70 5.03 20.92
N ILE A 388 10.00 4.74 20.90
CA ILE A 388 10.71 4.08 21.99
C ILE A 388 11.79 4.96 22.61
N ARG A 389 12.14 4.60 23.85
CA ARG A 389 13.27 5.12 24.60
C ARG A 389 13.58 4.12 25.73
N PRO A 390 14.83 3.67 25.93
CA PRO A 390 16.05 4.05 25.21
C PRO A 390 16.08 3.56 23.74
N PRO A 391 16.95 4.15 22.88
CA PRO A 391 17.21 3.72 21.51
C PRO A 391 17.91 2.34 21.46
N GLY A 392 18.26 1.85 20.27
CA GLY A 392 18.80 0.50 20.08
C GLY A 392 19.96 0.30 19.11
N HIS A 393 20.15 1.15 18.09
CA HIS A 393 21.00 0.78 16.95
C HIS A 393 22.51 0.56 17.26
N HIS A 394 23.01 1.08 18.39
CA HIS A 394 24.40 0.87 18.84
C HIS A 394 24.61 -0.40 19.68
N ALA A 395 23.54 -1.07 20.11
CA ALA A 395 23.67 -2.32 20.86
C ALA A 395 24.05 -3.47 19.91
N GLU A 396 25.23 -4.03 20.11
CA GLU A 396 25.81 -5.16 19.37
C GLU A 396 25.29 -6.48 19.93
N ARG A 397 25.66 -7.61 19.29
CA ARG A 397 25.34 -8.97 19.76
C ARG A 397 25.68 -9.18 21.24
N ARG A 398 26.80 -8.62 21.69
CA ARG A 398 27.43 -8.88 22.99
C ARG A 398 27.70 -7.62 23.81
N SER A 399 27.30 -6.45 23.35
CA SER A 399 27.67 -5.19 24.00
C SER A 399 26.56 -4.16 23.91
N PHE A 400 26.44 -3.32 24.94
CA PHE A 400 25.63 -2.10 24.92
C PHE A 400 26.50 -0.86 24.70
N GLY A 401 25.89 0.27 24.33
CA GLY A 401 26.58 1.55 24.14
C GLY A 401 25.76 2.53 23.31
N GLY A 402 26.22 3.78 23.14
CA GLY A 402 25.52 4.84 22.43
C GLY A 402 24.12 5.12 22.96
N PHE A 403 23.93 5.08 24.29
CA PHE A 403 22.62 5.11 24.96
C PHE A 403 21.72 3.89 24.71
N CYS A 404 22.18 2.89 23.94
CA CYS A 404 21.43 1.72 23.52
C CYS A 404 21.79 0.50 24.37
N TYR A 405 20.78 -0.22 24.87
CA TYR A 405 20.98 -1.46 25.64
C TYR A 405 20.57 -2.72 24.89
N PHE A 406 19.53 -2.63 24.05
CA PHE A 406 19.08 -3.71 23.19
C PHE A 406 18.75 -3.16 21.82
N ASN A 407 19.15 -3.89 20.78
CA ASN A 407 18.95 -3.48 19.39
C ASN A 407 17.53 -3.71 18.90
N ASN A 408 16.70 -2.67 19.00
CA ASN A 408 15.29 -2.71 18.64
C ASN A 408 15.08 -2.95 17.14
N ASN A 409 15.90 -2.35 16.27
CA ASN A 409 15.87 -2.59 14.82
C ASN A 409 16.15 -4.05 14.49
N ALA A 410 17.24 -4.60 15.04
CA ALA A 410 17.63 -5.98 14.79
C ALA A 410 16.62 -6.98 15.33
N ILE A 411 15.99 -6.72 16.49
CA ILE A 411 14.94 -7.58 17.03
C ILE A 411 13.68 -7.55 16.16
N ALA A 412 13.26 -6.37 15.68
CA ALA A 412 12.16 -6.28 14.73
C ALA A 412 12.48 -7.01 13.41
N ALA A 413 13.68 -6.82 12.88
CA ALA A 413 14.13 -7.49 11.66
C ALA A 413 14.18 -9.02 11.83
N GLN A 414 14.78 -9.53 12.90
CA GLN A 414 14.85 -10.95 13.20
C GLN A 414 13.45 -11.58 13.34
N TYR A 415 12.49 -10.85 13.91
CA TYR A 415 11.11 -11.29 14.00
C TYR A 415 10.43 -11.40 12.63
N LEU A 416 10.70 -10.46 11.73
CA LEU A 416 10.14 -10.42 10.37
C LEU A 416 10.84 -11.39 9.40
N CYS A 417 12.12 -11.72 9.63
CA CYS A 417 12.90 -12.63 8.77
C CYS A 417 12.28 -14.01 8.60
N ALA A 418 11.55 -14.49 9.61
CA ALA A 418 10.79 -15.74 9.52
C ALA A 418 9.69 -15.72 8.43
N HIS A 419 9.35 -14.54 7.90
CA HIS A 419 8.28 -14.31 6.94
C HIS A 419 8.75 -13.76 5.59
N GLY A 420 10.04 -13.42 5.44
CA GLY A 420 10.61 -12.88 4.21
C GLY A 420 11.91 -12.11 4.45
N LYS A 421 12.62 -11.75 3.38
CA LYS A 421 13.84 -10.94 3.45
C LYS A 421 13.52 -9.57 4.04
N VAL A 422 14.41 -9.07 4.88
CA VAL A 422 14.27 -7.77 5.54
C VAL A 422 15.42 -6.86 5.14
N ALA A 423 15.14 -5.58 4.89
CA ALA A 423 16.18 -4.55 4.89
C ALA A 423 16.05 -3.69 6.14
N ILE A 424 17.19 -3.35 6.74
CA ILE A 424 17.30 -2.31 7.77
C ILE A 424 17.90 -1.09 7.08
N LEU A 425 17.19 0.03 7.12
CA LEU A 425 17.66 1.34 6.68
C LEU A 425 17.82 2.22 7.91
N ASP A 426 19.06 2.50 8.29
CA ASP A 426 19.39 3.41 9.37
C ASP A 426 19.65 4.82 8.81
N VAL A 427 18.82 5.77 9.24
CA VAL A 427 18.88 7.20 8.85
C VAL A 427 19.22 8.11 10.04
N ASP A 428 19.63 7.53 11.17
CA ASP A 428 20.25 8.27 12.28
C ASP A 428 21.56 8.92 11.84
N TYR A 429 21.96 10.02 12.51
CA TYR A 429 23.23 10.67 12.21
C TYR A 429 24.44 9.74 12.45
N HIS A 430 24.34 8.84 13.43
CA HIS A 430 25.41 7.92 13.82
C HIS A 430 25.28 6.58 13.10
N HIS A 431 26.42 5.90 12.93
CA HIS A 431 26.44 4.57 12.33
C HIS A 431 25.73 3.56 13.25
N GLY A 432 24.75 2.83 12.72
CA GLY A 432 24.06 1.73 13.38
C GLY A 432 24.89 0.45 13.52
N ASN A 433 26.06 0.55 14.16
CA ASN A 433 27.05 -0.53 14.27
C ASN A 433 26.50 -1.82 14.88
N GLY A 434 25.52 -1.74 15.78
CA GLY A 434 24.91 -2.92 16.37
C GLY A 434 24.17 -3.76 15.33
N GLY A 435 23.44 -3.12 14.42
CA GLY A 435 22.75 -3.80 13.32
C GLY A 435 23.76 -4.47 12.38
N GLN A 436 24.83 -3.75 12.05
CA GLN A 436 25.94 -4.29 11.26
C GLN A 436 26.55 -5.54 11.91
N ASP A 437 26.96 -5.46 13.19
CA ASP A 437 27.56 -6.59 13.93
C ASP A 437 26.65 -7.83 13.94
N ILE A 438 25.37 -7.64 14.25
CA ILE A 438 24.41 -8.75 14.40
C ILE A 438 24.18 -9.52 13.09
N PHE A 439 24.18 -8.82 11.95
CA PHE A 439 23.86 -9.41 10.64
C PHE A 439 25.07 -9.52 9.70
N TYR A 440 26.28 -9.18 10.15
CA TYR A 440 27.47 -9.05 9.30
C TYR A 440 27.76 -10.27 8.42
N ARG A 441 27.41 -11.47 8.91
CA ARG A 441 27.62 -12.75 8.24
C ARG A 441 26.38 -13.35 7.57
N ARG A 442 25.32 -12.55 7.38
CA ARG A 442 24.01 -13.01 6.92
C ARG A 442 23.53 -12.28 5.68
N SER A 443 22.85 -12.99 4.79
CA SER A 443 22.27 -12.46 3.55
C SER A 443 20.75 -12.37 3.54
N ASP A 444 20.07 -12.83 4.60
CA ASP A 444 18.61 -12.73 4.77
C ASP A 444 18.17 -11.37 5.33
N VAL A 445 19.12 -10.60 5.88
CA VAL A 445 18.96 -9.19 6.28
C VAL A 445 20.00 -8.33 5.57
N LEU A 446 19.54 -7.32 4.83
CA LEU A 446 20.40 -6.25 4.30
C LEU A 446 20.49 -5.13 5.34
N THR A 447 21.69 -4.73 5.74
CA THR A 447 21.94 -3.55 6.57
C THR A 447 22.44 -2.39 5.71
N VAL A 448 21.76 -1.24 5.77
CA VAL A 448 22.16 -0.01 5.08
C VAL A 448 22.14 1.15 6.07
N SER A 449 23.24 1.88 6.19
CA SER A 449 23.34 3.03 7.11
C SER A 449 23.92 4.26 6.42
N LEU A 450 23.29 5.42 6.64
CA LEU A 450 23.79 6.72 6.22
C LEU A 450 24.18 7.52 7.47
N HIS A 451 25.46 7.84 7.63
CA HIS A 451 25.95 8.38 8.89
C HIS A 451 27.13 9.33 8.68
N GLY A 452 27.42 10.16 9.68
CA GLY A 452 28.65 10.94 9.73
C GLY A 452 29.87 10.01 9.66
N HIS A 453 30.88 10.38 8.88
CA HIS A 453 32.06 9.54 8.71
C HIS A 453 32.69 9.22 10.07
N PRO A 454 33.07 7.95 10.33
CA PRO A 454 33.64 7.54 11.63
C PRO A 454 34.90 8.29 12.07
N LYS A 455 35.57 9.04 11.18
CA LYS A 455 36.73 9.85 11.57
C LYS A 455 36.38 11.01 12.52
N PHE A 456 35.12 11.44 12.54
CA PHE A 456 34.64 12.54 13.37
C PHE A 456 33.35 12.23 14.15
N ALA A 457 32.60 11.20 13.76
CA ALA A 457 31.35 10.82 14.40
C ALA A 457 31.46 9.47 15.12
N TYR A 458 30.77 9.35 16.26
CA TYR A 458 30.59 8.07 16.96
C TYR A 458 29.94 7.05 16.01
N PRO A 459 30.37 5.77 16.00
CA PRO A 459 31.18 5.06 16.99
C PRO A 459 32.70 5.03 16.72
N TYR A 460 33.21 5.82 15.77
CA TYR A 460 34.63 5.99 15.43
C TYR A 460 35.39 4.79 14.83
N PHE A 461 35.06 3.57 15.23
CA PHE A 461 35.85 2.37 14.95
C PHE A 461 35.21 1.40 13.93
N CYS A 462 34.03 1.75 13.42
CA CYS A 462 33.32 1.03 12.37
C CYS A 462 32.36 1.99 11.64
N GLY A 463 31.79 1.54 10.53
CA GLY A 463 31.00 2.36 9.62
C GLY A 463 31.80 2.84 8.41
N PHE A 464 32.99 2.26 8.17
CA PHE A 464 33.77 2.56 6.98
C PHE A 464 33.14 1.88 5.74
N GLU A 465 33.35 2.44 4.54
CA GLU A 465 32.69 1.98 3.30
C GLU A 465 33.19 0.60 2.82
N GLU A 466 34.35 0.18 3.31
CA GLU A 466 34.99 -1.11 3.03
C GLU A 466 34.35 -2.26 3.80
N GLU A 467 33.59 -1.98 4.86
CA GLU A 467 32.90 -2.98 5.68
C GLU A 467 31.64 -3.47 4.96
N ARG A 468 31.76 -4.56 4.19
CA ARG A 468 30.69 -5.03 3.27
C ARG A 468 30.01 -6.32 3.71
N GLY A 469 30.34 -6.81 4.89
CA GLY A 469 29.91 -8.11 5.41
C GLY A 469 31.08 -9.09 5.44
N GLU A 470 30.77 -10.34 5.78
CA GLU A 470 31.76 -11.43 5.79
C GLU A 470 31.06 -12.76 5.47
N GLY A 471 31.73 -13.65 4.73
CA GLY A 471 31.16 -14.97 4.41
C GLY A 471 29.86 -14.86 3.60
N GLU A 472 28.79 -15.50 4.07
CA GLU A 472 27.48 -15.41 3.41
C GLU A 472 26.89 -13.99 3.41
N GLY A 473 27.33 -13.12 4.34
CA GLY A 473 26.89 -11.74 4.42
C GLY A 473 27.65 -10.78 3.50
N GLU A 474 28.65 -11.24 2.75
CA GLU A 474 29.42 -10.38 1.84
C GLU A 474 28.51 -9.70 0.82
N GLY A 475 28.60 -8.37 0.73
CA GLY A 475 27.75 -7.52 -0.08
C GLY A 475 26.38 -7.19 0.53
N PHE A 476 26.03 -7.70 1.71
CA PHE A 476 24.77 -7.44 2.42
C PHE A 476 24.89 -6.45 3.58
N ASN A 477 26.05 -5.80 3.72
CA ASN A 477 26.22 -4.58 4.50
C ASN A 477 26.61 -3.41 3.59
N LEU A 478 25.95 -2.27 3.72
CA LEU A 478 26.26 -1.04 2.98
C LEU A 478 26.35 0.15 3.94
N ASN A 479 27.58 0.61 4.16
CA ASN A 479 27.87 1.88 4.81
C ASN A 479 27.98 3.00 3.80
N ILE A 480 27.34 4.13 4.09
CA ILE A 480 27.48 5.38 3.35
C ILE A 480 27.98 6.44 4.35
N ALA A 481 29.30 6.52 4.49
CA ALA A 481 29.98 7.46 5.37
C ALA A 481 30.01 8.86 4.73
N LEU A 482 29.39 9.83 5.38
CA LEU A 482 29.15 11.17 4.84
C LEU A 482 30.03 12.24 5.49
N PRO A 483 30.35 13.34 4.77
CA PRO A 483 31.18 14.42 5.30
C PRO A 483 30.50 15.17 6.45
N GLU A 484 31.32 15.84 7.27
CA GLU A 484 30.88 16.57 8.47
C GLU A 484 29.91 17.71 8.14
N ALA A 485 30.14 18.40 7.01
CA ALA A 485 29.23 19.42 6.49
C ALA A 485 28.35 18.84 5.37
N LEU A 486 27.06 18.67 5.66
CA LEU A 486 26.07 18.13 4.74
C LEU A 486 24.75 18.92 4.83
N ASP A 487 24.18 19.20 3.66
CA ASP A 487 22.83 19.76 3.51
C ASP A 487 21.84 18.66 3.08
N GLY A 488 20.55 19.00 3.06
CA GLY A 488 19.51 18.06 2.68
C GLY A 488 19.58 17.57 1.24
N GLU A 489 20.15 18.33 0.30
CA GLU A 489 20.28 17.89 -1.10
C GLU A 489 21.33 16.80 -1.23
N LYS A 490 22.52 17.01 -0.63
CA LYS A 490 23.59 16.02 -0.58
C LYS A 490 23.15 14.77 0.18
N TYR A 491 22.42 14.93 1.29
CA TYR A 491 21.81 13.81 2.01
C TYR A 491 20.89 12.98 1.10
N ARG A 492 19.99 13.62 0.32
CA ARG A 492 19.10 12.92 -0.60
C ARG A 492 19.81 12.18 -1.73
N LYS A 493 20.96 12.68 -2.20
CA LYS A 493 21.79 11.94 -3.16
C LYS A 493 22.31 10.63 -2.54
N ALA A 494 22.77 10.68 -1.29
CA ALA A 494 23.18 9.51 -0.53
C ALA A 494 22.00 8.55 -0.25
N LEU A 495 20.86 9.09 0.19
CA LEU A 495 19.63 8.33 0.40
C LEU A 495 19.18 7.63 -0.89
N SER A 496 19.30 8.29 -2.05
CA SER A 496 19.00 7.65 -3.34
C SER A 496 19.89 6.43 -3.62
N ARG A 497 21.17 6.44 -3.23
CA ARG A 497 22.08 5.29 -3.33
C ARG A 497 21.63 4.15 -2.42
N ALA A 498 21.26 4.47 -1.18
CA ALA A 498 20.72 3.49 -0.22
C ALA A 498 19.43 2.84 -0.73
N LEU A 499 18.48 3.65 -1.20
CA LEU A 499 17.18 3.16 -1.69
C LEU A 499 17.34 2.25 -2.92
N ARG A 500 18.22 2.59 -3.88
CA ARG A 500 18.52 1.70 -5.02
C ARG A 500 19.03 0.34 -4.56
N ARG A 501 19.95 0.30 -3.59
CA ARG A 501 20.46 -0.95 -3.04
C ARG A 501 19.36 -1.79 -2.38
N ILE A 502 18.41 -1.15 -1.71
CA ILE A 502 17.24 -1.79 -1.10
C ILE A 502 16.30 -2.34 -2.19
N GLU A 503 16.04 -1.58 -3.26
CA GLU A 503 15.24 -2.05 -4.41
C GLU A 503 15.87 -3.26 -5.10
N GLU A 504 17.19 -3.25 -5.31
CA GLU A 504 17.95 -4.36 -5.88
C GLU A 504 17.85 -5.63 -5.01
N TYR A 505 17.86 -5.46 -3.68
CA TYR A 505 17.71 -6.57 -2.73
C TYR A 505 16.32 -7.20 -2.74
N ARG A 506 15.29 -6.42 -3.12
CA ARG A 506 13.87 -6.82 -3.14
C ARG A 506 13.38 -7.40 -1.80
N PRO A 507 13.54 -6.69 -0.67
CA PRO A 507 13.03 -7.16 0.61
C PRO A 507 11.49 -7.19 0.62
N GLN A 508 10.93 -8.03 1.50
CA GLN A 508 9.50 -8.05 1.78
C GLN A 508 9.12 -7.05 2.88
N PHE A 509 10.06 -6.69 3.74
CA PHE A 509 9.84 -5.75 4.84
C PHE A 509 11.01 -4.77 4.96
N LEU A 510 10.69 -3.54 5.39
CA LEU A 510 11.68 -2.52 5.71
C LEU A 510 11.59 -2.16 7.20
N VAL A 511 12.72 -2.23 7.90
CA VAL A 511 12.88 -1.66 9.24
C VAL A 511 13.66 -0.36 9.09
N ILE A 512 13.15 0.73 9.66
CA ILE A 512 13.77 2.06 9.57
C ILE A 512 14.22 2.47 10.96
N GLY A 513 15.53 2.58 11.17
CA GLY A 513 16.11 3.23 12.34
C GLY A 513 16.01 4.74 12.13
N LEU A 514 15.04 5.39 12.78
CA LEU A 514 14.76 6.81 12.60
C LEU A 514 15.42 7.64 13.71
N GLY A 515 16.61 8.14 13.43
CA GLY A 515 17.19 9.27 14.16
C GLY A 515 16.72 10.60 13.58
N LEU A 516 16.58 11.60 14.46
CA LEU A 516 16.20 12.96 14.09
C LEU A 516 17.35 13.97 14.36
N ASP A 517 18.53 13.46 14.68
CA ASP A 517 19.79 14.16 14.88
C ASP A 517 20.52 14.63 13.61
N PRO A 518 20.14 14.22 12.37
CA PRO A 518 20.53 14.98 11.17
C PRO A 518 20.02 16.43 11.15
N ALA A 519 19.08 16.78 12.03
CA ALA A 519 18.40 18.07 12.02
C ALA A 519 19.35 19.24 12.34
N LYS A 520 19.11 20.37 11.68
CA LYS A 520 19.84 21.62 11.95
C LYS A 520 19.82 21.98 13.44
N GLY A 521 21.02 22.07 14.01
CA GLY A 521 21.24 22.49 15.40
C GLY A 521 20.93 21.42 16.45
N ASP A 522 20.82 20.15 16.05
CA ASP A 522 20.87 19.05 17.02
C ASP A 522 22.24 19.05 17.74
N PRO A 523 22.29 18.82 19.07
CA PRO A 523 23.56 18.85 19.79
C PRO A 523 24.49 17.67 19.50
N THR A 524 24.02 16.61 18.83
CA THR A 524 24.81 15.40 18.56
C THR A 524 25.17 15.20 17.08
N GLY A 525 24.61 16.03 16.19
CA GLY A 525 24.86 15.98 14.75
C GLY A 525 25.30 17.32 14.18
N THR A 526 26.15 17.29 13.16
CA THR A 526 26.68 18.51 12.51
C THR A 526 25.91 18.93 11.26
N TRP A 527 24.94 18.14 10.82
CA TRP A 527 24.20 18.39 9.59
C TRP A 527 23.10 19.44 9.74
N SER A 528 22.59 19.88 8.59
CA SER A 528 21.69 21.04 8.50
C SER A 528 20.29 20.70 7.96
N LEU A 529 19.83 19.45 8.11
CA LEU A 529 18.52 19.05 7.58
C LEU A 529 17.39 19.87 8.22
N THR A 530 16.51 20.35 7.36
CA THR A 530 15.33 21.12 7.71
C THR A 530 14.08 20.23 7.72
N LEU A 531 12.96 20.79 8.16
CA LEU A 531 11.66 20.13 8.13
C LEU A 531 11.26 19.66 6.72
N ARG A 532 11.61 20.43 5.67
CA ARG A 532 11.36 20.06 4.27
C ARG A 532 12.18 18.85 3.86
N ASP A 533 13.40 18.73 4.37
CA ASP A 533 14.29 17.62 4.07
C ASP A 533 13.78 16.32 4.70
N PHE A 534 13.32 16.35 5.95
CA PHE A 534 12.67 15.19 6.58
C PHE A 534 11.43 14.72 5.79
N ALA A 535 10.58 15.65 5.33
CA ALA A 535 9.44 15.30 4.49
C ALA A 535 9.85 14.71 3.13
N ALA A 536 10.89 15.24 2.50
CA ALA A 536 11.40 14.71 1.23
C ALA A 536 12.02 13.31 1.43
N ASN A 537 12.80 13.10 2.49
CA ASN A 537 13.39 11.81 2.83
C ASN A 537 12.31 10.76 3.09
N GLY A 538 11.30 11.10 3.88
CA GLY A 538 10.13 10.25 4.11
C GLY A 538 9.44 9.87 2.80
N ARG A 539 9.23 10.84 1.89
CA ARG A 539 8.61 10.58 0.58
C ARG A 539 9.40 9.61 -0.29
N MET A 540 10.71 9.78 -0.35
CA MET A 540 11.58 8.88 -1.11
C MET A 540 11.53 7.45 -0.56
N ILE A 541 11.55 7.29 0.77
CA ILE A 541 11.45 5.98 1.41
C ILE A 541 10.05 5.36 1.19
N GLY A 542 9.00 6.17 1.34
CA GLY A 542 7.60 5.74 1.17
C GLY A 542 7.31 5.22 -0.24
N ALA A 543 7.96 5.80 -1.25
CA ALA A 543 7.84 5.41 -2.65
C ALA A 543 8.32 3.98 -2.94
N LEU A 544 9.07 3.34 -2.04
CA LEU A 544 9.39 1.91 -2.14
C LEU A 544 8.14 1.02 -2.05
N GLY A 545 7.08 1.50 -1.37
CA GLY A 545 5.82 0.79 -1.24
C GLY A 545 5.83 -0.46 -0.35
N LEU A 546 6.93 -0.70 0.36
CA LEU A 546 7.11 -1.82 1.28
C LEU A 546 6.25 -1.64 2.55
N PRO A 547 5.88 -2.73 3.25
CA PRO A 547 5.47 -2.67 4.64
C PRO A 547 6.65 -2.27 5.52
N MET A 548 6.47 -1.27 6.40
CA MET A 548 7.58 -0.64 7.13
C MET A 548 7.33 -0.56 8.64
N VAL A 549 8.33 -1.01 9.40
CA VAL A 549 8.44 -0.70 10.84
C VAL A 549 9.40 0.45 11.01
N VAL A 550 8.94 1.57 11.53
CA VAL A 550 9.79 2.69 11.93
C VAL A 550 10.08 2.55 13.42
N VAL A 551 11.35 2.62 13.80
CA VAL A 551 11.82 2.50 15.18
C VAL A 551 12.56 3.79 15.54
N GLN A 552 12.16 4.43 16.63
CA GLN A 552 12.81 5.68 17.05
C GLN A 552 14.22 5.41 17.58
N GLU A 553 15.22 6.12 17.05
CA GLU A 553 16.61 6.13 17.53
C GLU A 553 16.94 7.47 18.20
N GLY A 554 17.91 8.23 17.68
CA GLY A 554 18.41 9.49 18.22
C GLY A 554 17.57 10.73 17.91
N GLY A 555 18.19 11.90 17.98
CA GLY A 555 17.55 13.22 17.92
C GLY A 555 17.20 13.81 19.29
N TYR A 556 17.80 14.95 19.61
CA TYR A 556 17.89 15.47 20.98
C TYR A 556 17.48 16.94 21.09
N ARG A 557 17.31 17.64 19.97
CA ARG A 557 16.71 18.98 19.96
C ARG A 557 15.19 18.94 20.13
N THR A 558 14.74 18.94 21.38
CA THR A 558 13.33 18.76 21.77
C THR A 558 12.36 19.78 21.15
N GLN A 559 12.80 21.00 20.83
CA GLN A 559 11.95 22.04 20.24
C GLN A 559 11.53 21.74 18.79
N THR A 560 12.32 20.94 18.06
CA THR A 560 12.08 20.60 16.65
C THR A 560 11.68 19.15 16.44
N LEU A 561 11.97 18.28 17.41
CA LEU A 561 11.84 16.82 17.32
C LEU A 561 10.48 16.35 16.79
N GLY A 562 9.38 16.76 17.45
CA GLY A 562 8.03 16.36 17.02
C GLY A 562 7.63 16.88 15.64
N LYS A 563 8.12 18.06 15.24
CA LYS A 563 7.84 18.66 13.92
C LYS A 563 8.59 17.89 12.82
N ASN A 564 9.84 17.53 13.06
CA ASN A 564 10.65 16.74 12.14
C ASN A 564 10.08 15.33 11.96
N ALA A 565 9.70 14.67 13.06
CA ALA A 565 9.05 13.36 13.02
C ALA A 565 7.74 13.40 12.20
N LEU A 566 6.85 14.35 12.50
CA LEU A 566 5.59 14.49 11.77
C LEU A 566 5.82 14.78 10.27
N ALA A 567 6.80 15.62 9.93
CA ALA A 567 7.14 15.91 8.54
C ALA A 567 7.64 14.66 7.80
N PHE A 568 8.52 13.87 8.43
CA PHE A 568 8.97 12.58 7.91
C PHE A 568 7.80 11.64 7.62
N PHE A 569 6.89 11.43 8.57
CA PHE A 569 5.75 10.54 8.38
C PHE A 569 4.74 11.04 7.34
N ARG A 570 4.51 12.35 7.24
CA ARG A 570 3.69 12.93 6.15
C ARG A 570 4.31 12.63 4.80
N GLY A 571 5.62 12.81 4.66
CA GLY A 571 6.36 12.41 3.48
C GLY A 571 6.21 10.91 3.19
N LEU A 572 6.41 10.07 4.21
CA LEU A 572 6.32 8.61 4.11
C LEU A 572 4.96 8.15 3.57
N ILE A 573 3.87 8.69 4.12
CA ILE A 573 2.51 8.44 3.64
C ILE A 573 2.33 8.93 2.21
N GLU A 574 2.79 10.14 1.89
CA GLU A 574 2.69 10.69 0.55
C GLU A 574 3.41 9.81 -0.49
N GLY A 575 4.64 9.37 -0.20
CA GLY A 575 5.37 8.45 -1.06
C GLY A 575 4.67 7.09 -1.19
N ALA A 576 4.14 6.56 -0.08
CA ALA A 576 3.41 5.28 -0.09
C ALA A 576 2.09 5.35 -0.86
N ASN A 577 1.44 6.52 -0.87
CA ASN A 577 0.26 6.81 -1.67
C ASN A 577 0.63 6.98 -3.14
N GLN A 578 1.70 7.71 -3.48
CA GLN A 578 2.20 7.81 -4.85
C GLN A 578 2.55 6.43 -5.42
N TRP A 579 3.17 5.56 -4.63
CA TRP A 579 3.39 4.17 -5.02
C TRP A 579 2.07 3.42 -5.25
N ALA A 580 1.10 3.57 -4.34
CA ALA A 580 -0.21 2.93 -4.49
C ALA A 580 -0.91 3.45 -5.75
N ASP A 581 -0.90 4.75 -5.98
CA ASP A 581 -1.46 5.41 -7.15
C ASP A 581 -0.71 4.99 -8.42
N SER A 582 0.60 4.75 -8.38
CA SER A 582 1.34 4.21 -9.54
C SER A 582 1.02 2.75 -9.87
N ARG A 583 0.52 1.96 -8.91
CA ARG A 583 -0.04 0.62 -9.15
C ARG A 583 -1.48 0.68 -9.70
N HIS A 584 -2.23 1.73 -9.38
CA HIS A 584 -3.60 1.94 -9.90
C HIS A 584 -3.63 2.81 -11.16
N ALA A 585 -2.57 3.56 -11.43
CA ALA A 585 -2.26 4.11 -12.73
C ALA A 585 -1.81 2.94 -13.61
N PRO A 586 -2.26 2.84 -14.86
CA PRO A 586 -1.84 1.79 -15.77
C PRO A 586 -0.34 1.92 -16.09
N THR A 587 0.52 1.42 -15.22
CA THR A 587 1.97 1.29 -15.40
C THR A 587 2.28 -0.06 -16.01
N HIS A 588 1.68 -0.35 -17.16
CA HIS A 588 2.21 -1.40 -18.01
C HIS A 588 3.33 -0.79 -18.86
N ARG A 589 4.57 -0.87 -18.38
CA ARG A 589 5.69 -0.90 -19.34
C ARG A 589 5.48 -2.17 -20.17
N ILE A 590 4.86 -2.04 -21.34
CA ILE A 590 4.80 -3.12 -22.32
C ILE A 590 6.24 -3.33 -22.79
N HIS A 591 6.89 -4.37 -22.26
CA HIS A 591 8.23 -4.77 -22.65
C HIS A 591 8.24 -5.15 -24.14
N GLY A 592 9.29 -4.80 -24.87
CA GLY A 592 9.42 -5.14 -26.29
C GLY A 592 8.58 -4.29 -27.25
N VAL A 593 8.16 -3.08 -26.86
CA VAL A 593 7.59 -2.09 -27.79
C VAL A 593 8.69 -1.18 -28.31
N VAL A 594 8.88 -1.17 -29.63
CA VAL A 594 9.81 -0.30 -30.36
C VAL A 594 8.99 0.80 -31.04
N LEU A 595 9.36 2.07 -30.82
CA LEU A 595 8.77 3.20 -31.52
C LEU A 595 9.60 3.53 -32.76
N ARG A 596 8.95 3.83 -33.88
CA ARG A 596 9.62 4.25 -35.12
C ARG A 596 8.83 5.31 -35.89
N ASP A 597 9.53 5.96 -36.81
CA ASP A 597 9.08 7.20 -37.48
C ASP A 597 8.86 6.97 -38.97
N GLY A 598 9.67 6.09 -39.57
CA GLY A 598 9.56 5.71 -40.96
C GLY A 598 8.44 4.70 -41.13
N VAL A 599 7.46 5.04 -41.95
CA VAL A 599 6.47 4.10 -42.46
C VAL A 599 7.08 3.26 -43.58
N VAL A 600 6.66 2.00 -43.68
CA VAL A 600 7.04 1.07 -44.76
C VAL A 600 5.79 0.65 -45.55
N SER A 601 5.96 0.09 -46.75
CA SER A 601 4.85 -0.34 -47.61
C SER A 601 3.86 -1.28 -46.92
N GLU A 602 4.33 -2.09 -45.98
CA GLU A 602 3.51 -3.03 -45.23
C GLU A 602 2.62 -2.36 -44.18
N ASP A 603 2.85 -1.08 -43.85
CA ASP A 603 2.12 -0.40 -42.78
C ASP A 603 0.70 -0.01 -43.16
N GLY A 604 0.39 0.26 -44.43
CA GLY A 604 -0.97 0.58 -44.86
C GLY A 604 -1.96 -0.51 -44.43
N PRO A 605 -1.76 -1.77 -44.87
CA PRO A 605 -2.60 -2.89 -44.43
C PRO A 605 -2.54 -3.18 -42.93
N ARG A 606 -1.43 -2.86 -42.24
CA ARG A 606 -1.30 -3.05 -40.78
C ARG A 606 -2.12 -2.02 -40.01
N VAL A 607 -2.11 -0.77 -40.44
CA VAL A 607 -2.93 0.32 -39.87
C VAL A 607 -4.39 0.03 -40.12
N ARG A 608 -4.77 -0.37 -41.34
CA ARG A 608 -6.14 -0.80 -41.68
C ARG A 608 -6.68 -1.82 -40.66
N ARG A 609 -5.96 -2.94 -40.50
CA ARG A 609 -6.34 -4.00 -39.54
C ARG A 609 -6.38 -3.50 -38.10
N LEU A 610 -5.46 -2.60 -37.73
CA LEU A 610 -5.39 -2.04 -36.39
C LEU A 610 -6.60 -1.17 -36.07
N VAL A 611 -6.98 -0.25 -36.97
CA VAL A 611 -8.14 0.63 -36.73
C VAL A 611 -9.45 -0.14 -36.78
N GLU A 612 -9.56 -1.12 -37.69
CA GLU A 612 -10.73 -2.00 -37.80
C GLU A 612 -10.98 -2.77 -36.50
N VAL A 613 -9.95 -3.38 -35.91
CA VAL A 613 -10.08 -4.15 -34.67
C VAL A 613 -10.34 -3.29 -33.43
N THR A 614 -10.14 -1.96 -33.49
CA THR A 614 -10.57 -1.10 -32.38
C THR A 614 -12.08 -1.00 -32.27
N GLY A 615 -12.82 -1.19 -33.37
CA GLY A 615 -14.28 -1.05 -33.41
C GLY A 615 -14.79 0.39 -33.30
N PHE A 616 -13.91 1.40 -33.41
CA PHE A 616 -14.28 2.82 -33.32
C PHE A 616 -14.41 3.53 -34.66
N PHE A 617 -13.83 3.00 -35.74
CA PHE A 617 -13.75 3.69 -37.03
C PHE A 617 -14.89 3.23 -37.96
N HIS A 618 -15.50 4.17 -38.67
CA HIS A 618 -16.40 3.88 -39.79
C HIS A 618 -15.62 3.32 -40.99
N PRO A 619 -16.26 2.56 -41.90
CA PRO A 619 -15.59 1.99 -43.08
C PRO A 619 -14.76 2.99 -43.88
N ASP A 620 -15.31 4.19 -44.15
CA ASP A 620 -14.61 5.23 -44.88
C ASP A 620 -13.39 5.79 -44.12
N GLU A 621 -13.46 5.85 -42.77
CA GLU A 621 -12.33 6.29 -41.95
C GLU A 621 -11.20 5.25 -41.91
N ILE A 622 -11.56 3.95 -42.02
CA ILE A 622 -10.58 2.86 -42.13
C ILE A 622 -9.81 2.98 -43.45
N ASP A 623 -10.49 3.30 -44.54
CA ASP A 623 -9.86 3.51 -45.84
C ASP A 623 -8.91 4.72 -45.82
N VAL A 624 -9.37 5.86 -45.27
CA VAL A 624 -8.52 7.05 -45.15
C VAL A 624 -7.30 6.81 -44.26
N ALA A 625 -7.42 6.04 -43.17
CA ALA A 625 -6.27 5.69 -42.31
C ALA A 625 -5.15 4.94 -43.07
N GLU A 626 -5.51 4.10 -44.03
CA GLU A 626 -4.57 3.43 -44.92
C GLU A 626 -4.01 4.40 -45.99
N GLU A 627 -4.86 5.23 -46.59
CA GLU A 627 -4.47 6.24 -47.59
C GLU A 627 -3.41 7.22 -47.05
N LEU A 628 -3.52 7.67 -45.80
CA LEU A 628 -2.54 8.59 -45.19
C LEU A 628 -1.13 7.97 -45.12
N ILE A 629 -1.03 6.65 -44.92
CA ILE A 629 0.25 5.94 -44.96
C ILE A 629 0.79 5.91 -46.39
N VAL A 630 -0.07 5.61 -47.38
CA VAL A 630 0.30 5.58 -48.80
C VAL A 630 0.77 6.96 -49.26
N GLU A 631 0.07 8.02 -48.88
CA GLU A 631 0.44 9.39 -49.22
C GLU A 631 1.79 9.79 -48.61
N ARG A 632 2.03 9.39 -47.35
CA ARG A 632 3.33 9.58 -46.70
C ARG A 632 4.46 8.84 -47.41
N LEU A 633 4.22 7.61 -47.87
CA LEU A 633 5.20 6.83 -48.63
C LEU A 633 5.53 7.47 -49.99
N GLN A 634 4.52 8.02 -50.67
CA GLN A 634 4.69 8.62 -52.00
C GLN A 634 5.34 10.02 -51.95
N LYS A 635 4.90 10.87 -51.02
CA LYS A 635 5.29 12.29 -50.98
C LYS A 635 6.33 12.61 -49.90
N GLY A 636 6.68 11.65 -49.04
CA GLY A 636 7.60 11.88 -47.93
C GLY A 636 7.13 13.01 -47.01
N ASN A 637 8.05 13.90 -46.61
CA ASN A 637 7.72 15.06 -45.77
C ASN A 637 6.73 16.04 -46.42
N ALA A 638 6.62 16.07 -47.76
CA ALA A 638 5.69 16.96 -48.45
C ALA A 638 4.22 16.54 -48.28
N SER A 639 3.94 15.33 -47.77
CA SER A 639 2.58 14.89 -47.42
C SER A 639 1.95 15.70 -46.28
N GLY A 640 2.76 16.31 -45.40
CA GLY A 640 2.28 16.93 -44.17
C GLY A 640 1.87 15.95 -43.07
N TYR A 641 1.77 14.65 -43.36
CA TYR A 641 1.46 13.62 -42.36
C TYR A 641 2.73 13.01 -41.78
N HIS A 642 2.79 12.92 -40.46
CA HIS A 642 3.88 12.33 -39.70
C HIS A 642 3.35 11.26 -38.77
N PHE A 643 4.13 10.20 -38.57
CA PHE A 643 3.70 9.02 -37.84
C PHE A 643 4.62 8.71 -36.67
N VAL A 644 4.02 8.20 -35.60
CA VAL A 644 4.70 7.43 -34.55
C VAL A 644 4.11 6.02 -34.61
N MET A 645 4.90 5.03 -35.00
CA MET A 645 4.47 3.63 -35.04
C MET A 645 5.01 2.90 -33.81
N ALA A 646 4.18 2.08 -33.17
CA ALA A 646 4.60 1.22 -32.06
C ALA A 646 4.51 -0.24 -32.48
N ASP A 647 5.66 -0.89 -32.68
CA ASP A 647 5.74 -2.32 -32.98
C ASP A 647 6.04 -3.13 -31.72
N HIS A 648 5.34 -4.25 -31.57
CA HIS A 648 5.55 -5.23 -30.52
C HIS A 648 5.81 -6.60 -31.16
N TYR A 649 7.05 -7.08 -31.09
CA TYR A 649 7.48 -8.36 -31.70
C TYR A 649 7.02 -8.55 -33.15
N GLY A 650 7.16 -7.51 -33.99
CA GLY A 650 6.80 -7.56 -35.42
C GLY A 650 5.32 -7.32 -35.73
N ARG A 651 4.47 -7.10 -34.72
CA ARG A 651 3.06 -6.70 -34.88
C ARG A 651 2.89 -5.22 -34.53
N LEU A 652 2.11 -4.49 -35.33
CA LEU A 652 1.74 -3.11 -35.02
C LEU A 652 0.79 -3.09 -33.82
N ALA A 653 1.24 -2.50 -32.71
CA ALA A 653 0.53 -2.41 -31.44
C ALA A 653 -0.24 -1.09 -31.28
N GLY A 654 0.18 -0.04 -31.99
CA GLY A 654 -0.50 1.25 -32.04
C GLY A 654 0.20 2.24 -32.96
N TYR A 655 -0.47 3.34 -33.30
CA TYR A 655 0.15 4.46 -34.00
C TYR A 655 -0.47 5.80 -33.62
N ALA A 656 0.25 6.89 -33.90
CA ALA A 656 -0.26 8.25 -33.91
C ALA A 656 0.10 8.92 -35.24
N CYS A 657 -0.85 9.64 -35.84
CA CYS A 657 -0.69 10.45 -37.05
C CYS A 657 -0.93 11.92 -36.71
N PHE A 658 0.02 12.79 -37.05
CA PHE A 658 -0.01 14.22 -36.75
C PHE A 658 0.62 15.05 -37.88
N GLY A 659 0.34 16.34 -37.95
CA GLY A 659 0.89 17.21 -38.98
C GLY A 659 0.68 18.70 -38.72
N PRO A 660 1.42 19.59 -39.41
CA PRO A 660 1.27 21.02 -39.25
C PRO A 660 -0.08 21.49 -39.81
N ILE A 661 -0.71 22.45 -39.15
CA ILE A 661 -1.92 23.10 -39.66
C ILE A 661 -1.49 24.15 -40.68
N PRO A 662 -1.87 24.04 -41.98
CA PRO A 662 -1.52 25.03 -42.98
C PRO A 662 -1.94 26.45 -42.57
N CYS A 663 -1.16 27.44 -42.98
CA CYS A 663 -1.39 28.85 -42.65
C CYS A 663 -1.35 29.19 -41.14
N THR A 664 -0.71 28.36 -40.32
CA THR A 664 -0.43 28.65 -38.91
C THR A 664 1.07 28.73 -38.63
N ALA A 665 1.47 29.49 -37.61
CA ALA A 665 2.88 29.70 -37.28
C ALA A 665 3.53 28.49 -36.59
N SER A 666 2.79 27.77 -35.74
CA SER A 666 3.34 26.70 -34.90
C SER A 666 2.27 25.74 -34.37
N SER A 667 1.14 25.59 -35.08
CA SER A 667 0.04 24.72 -34.64
C SER A 667 0.03 23.42 -35.43
N PHE A 668 -0.27 22.32 -34.74
CA PHE A 668 -0.31 20.98 -35.30
C PHE A 668 -1.63 20.29 -34.96
N ASP A 669 -2.10 19.43 -35.85
CA ASP A 669 -3.20 18.51 -35.60
C ASP A 669 -2.65 17.13 -35.22
N LEU A 670 -3.29 16.50 -34.23
CA LEU A 670 -3.27 15.05 -34.09
C LEU A 670 -4.48 14.50 -34.84
N PHE A 671 -4.27 14.01 -36.05
CA PHE A 671 -5.33 13.45 -36.88
C PHE A 671 -5.94 12.21 -36.26
N TRP A 672 -5.09 11.21 -35.96
CA TRP A 672 -5.54 9.96 -35.34
C TRP A 672 -4.53 9.38 -34.38
N ILE A 673 -5.04 8.72 -33.34
CA ILE A 673 -4.27 7.85 -32.47
C ILE A 673 -5.07 6.58 -32.23
N ALA A 674 -4.47 5.43 -32.51
CA ALA A 674 -5.12 4.15 -32.31
C ALA A 674 -4.16 3.18 -31.62
N VAL A 675 -4.72 2.39 -30.70
CA VAL A 675 -3.99 1.35 -29.96
C VAL A 675 -4.78 0.07 -30.07
N HIS A 676 -4.09 -1.02 -30.38
CA HIS A 676 -4.72 -2.33 -30.50
C HIS A 676 -5.38 -2.71 -29.15
N PRO A 677 -6.58 -3.33 -29.13
CA PRO A 677 -7.29 -3.68 -27.89
C PRO A 677 -6.43 -4.40 -26.84
N ASP A 678 -5.56 -5.33 -27.27
CA ASP A 678 -4.59 -6.04 -26.42
C ASP A 678 -3.64 -5.13 -25.61
N PHE A 679 -3.43 -3.89 -26.06
CA PHE A 679 -2.53 -2.90 -25.44
C PHE A 679 -3.25 -1.64 -24.93
N GLN A 680 -4.58 -1.55 -25.07
CA GLN A 680 -5.37 -0.47 -24.50
C GLN A 680 -5.39 -0.56 -22.96
N GLY A 681 -5.45 0.60 -22.30
CA GLY A 681 -5.36 0.65 -20.83
C GLY A 681 -3.99 0.23 -20.28
N ARG A 682 -2.97 0.06 -21.13
CA ARG A 682 -1.60 -0.33 -20.75
C ARG A 682 -0.58 0.78 -20.97
N GLY A 683 -1.02 2.04 -21.08
CA GLY A 683 -0.15 3.20 -21.23
C GLY A 683 0.48 3.40 -22.62
N LEU A 684 0.21 2.53 -23.61
CA LEU A 684 0.77 2.68 -24.97
C LEU A 684 0.26 3.95 -25.67
N GLY A 685 -1.04 4.27 -25.55
CA GLY A 685 -1.61 5.48 -26.13
C GLY A 685 -0.95 6.74 -25.58
N ARG A 686 -0.68 6.79 -24.27
CA ARG A 686 0.06 7.91 -23.66
C ARG A 686 1.50 7.99 -24.16
N ARG A 687 2.18 6.85 -24.35
CA ARG A 687 3.55 6.84 -24.94
C ARG A 687 3.55 7.39 -26.37
N LEU A 688 2.62 6.94 -27.21
CA LEU A 688 2.46 7.43 -28.59
C LEU A 688 2.18 8.94 -28.60
N LEU A 689 1.29 9.40 -27.72
CA LEU A 689 0.94 10.82 -27.62
C LEU A 689 2.12 11.68 -27.16
N VAL A 690 2.84 11.25 -26.11
CA VAL A 690 4.04 11.97 -25.61
C VAL A 690 5.12 12.02 -26.69
N GLU A 691 5.32 10.94 -27.43
CA GLU A 691 6.29 10.89 -28.52
C GLU A 691 5.89 11.83 -29.68
N ALA A 692 4.60 11.88 -30.04
CA ALA A 692 4.09 12.84 -31.02
C ALA A 692 4.29 14.30 -30.54
N GLU A 693 3.99 14.59 -29.27
CA GLU A 693 4.21 15.91 -28.66
C GLU A 693 5.70 16.32 -28.70
N GLN A 694 6.62 15.39 -28.42
CA GLN A 694 8.06 15.64 -28.50
C GLN A 694 8.52 15.96 -29.92
N ARG A 695 7.97 15.27 -30.92
CA ARG A 695 8.29 15.51 -32.34
C ARG A 695 7.73 16.83 -32.83
N ILE A 696 6.51 17.17 -32.41
CA ILE A 696 5.91 18.47 -32.72
C ILE A 696 6.76 19.59 -32.13
N LYS A 697 7.21 19.47 -30.87
CA LYS A 697 8.14 20.43 -30.25
C LYS A 697 9.45 20.54 -31.03
N ALA A 698 10.04 19.41 -31.44
CA ALA A 698 11.26 19.39 -32.23
C ALA A 698 11.09 20.05 -33.62
N ALA A 699 9.88 20.00 -34.18
CA ALA A 699 9.51 20.68 -35.42
C ALA A 699 9.11 22.16 -35.24
N GLY A 700 9.26 22.73 -34.03
CA GLY A 700 8.91 24.13 -33.74
C GLY A 700 7.43 24.38 -33.42
N GLY A 701 6.64 23.33 -33.20
CA GLY A 701 5.24 23.44 -32.80
C GLY A 701 5.08 23.88 -31.34
N SER A 702 4.17 24.82 -31.10
CA SER A 702 3.84 25.35 -29.77
C SER A 702 2.48 24.86 -29.26
N ARG A 703 1.64 24.33 -30.14
CA ARG A 703 0.28 23.85 -29.81
C ARG A 703 -0.08 22.63 -30.63
N ILE A 704 -0.82 21.73 -29.99
CA ILE A 704 -1.43 20.57 -30.64
C ILE A 704 -2.95 20.59 -30.42
N TYR A 705 -3.68 20.38 -31.49
CA TYR A 705 -5.14 20.32 -31.54
C TYR A 705 -5.59 18.89 -31.83
N VAL A 706 -6.69 18.49 -31.21
CA VAL A 706 -7.26 17.15 -31.38
C VAL A 706 -8.76 17.22 -31.45
N ASP A 707 -9.33 16.51 -32.41
CA ASP A 707 -10.76 16.47 -32.64
C ASP A 707 -11.33 15.08 -32.35
N THR A 708 -12.49 15.02 -31.67
CA THR A 708 -13.18 13.74 -31.43
C THR A 708 -14.69 13.90 -31.32
N SER A 709 -15.44 12.82 -31.56
CA SER A 709 -16.90 12.80 -31.51
C SER A 709 -17.46 12.98 -30.09
N GLN A 710 -18.67 13.53 -29.98
CA GLN A 710 -19.43 13.65 -28.73
C GLN A 710 -20.28 12.42 -28.39
N ARG A 711 -20.34 11.40 -29.26
CA ARG A 711 -21.06 10.16 -28.94
C ARG A 711 -20.54 9.53 -27.65
N VAL A 712 -21.42 8.79 -26.97
CA VAL A 712 -21.14 8.11 -25.70
C VAL A 712 -19.94 7.17 -25.83
N GLN A 713 -19.78 6.49 -26.97
CA GLN A 713 -18.66 5.57 -27.20
C GLN A 713 -17.28 6.25 -27.08
N TYR A 714 -17.15 7.53 -27.47
CA TYR A 714 -15.89 8.28 -27.39
C TYR A 714 -15.68 8.99 -26.05
N ALA A 715 -16.52 8.76 -25.04
CA ALA A 715 -16.32 9.33 -23.70
C ALA A 715 -14.93 8.99 -23.14
N SER A 716 -14.51 7.73 -23.28
CA SER A 716 -13.17 7.28 -22.87
C SER A 716 -12.01 7.96 -23.64
N THR A 717 -12.24 8.35 -24.89
CA THR A 717 -11.26 9.07 -25.73
C THR A 717 -11.13 10.52 -25.26
N ARG A 718 -12.25 11.17 -24.91
CA ARG A 718 -12.27 12.50 -24.30
C ARG A 718 -11.58 12.51 -22.94
N ASP A 719 -11.91 11.55 -22.08
CA ASP A 719 -11.24 11.37 -20.79
C ASP A 719 -9.73 11.18 -20.96
N PHE A 720 -9.31 10.39 -21.97
CA PHE A 720 -7.90 10.17 -22.26
C PHE A 720 -7.14 11.48 -22.57
N TYR A 721 -7.71 12.38 -23.38
CA TYR A 721 -7.08 13.67 -23.68
C TYR A 721 -7.02 14.58 -22.44
N GLU A 722 -8.10 14.66 -21.67
CA GLU A 722 -8.16 15.44 -20.43
C GLU A 722 -7.12 14.98 -19.41
N HIS A 723 -6.97 13.66 -19.22
CA HIS A 723 -5.93 13.07 -18.36
C HIS A 723 -4.51 13.31 -18.89
N CYS A 724 -4.35 13.51 -20.20
CA CYS A 724 -3.06 13.86 -20.81
C CYS A 724 -2.77 15.38 -20.80
N GLY A 725 -3.65 16.16 -20.17
CA GLY A 725 -3.48 17.61 -19.97
C GLY A 725 -3.99 18.46 -21.12
N TYR A 726 -4.81 17.91 -22.02
CA TYR A 726 -5.52 18.68 -23.04
C TYR A 726 -6.75 19.33 -22.42
N ARG A 727 -7.09 20.53 -22.89
CA ARG A 727 -8.27 21.28 -22.46
C ARG A 727 -9.29 21.29 -23.59
N LEU A 728 -10.56 21.08 -23.25
CA LEU A 728 -11.66 21.25 -24.19
C LEU A 728 -11.81 22.74 -24.50
N GLU A 729 -11.56 23.13 -25.75
CA GLU A 729 -11.62 24.52 -26.21
C GLU A 729 -12.96 24.85 -26.87
N ALA A 730 -13.53 23.89 -27.62
CA ALA A 730 -14.79 24.10 -28.33
C ALA A 730 -15.59 22.80 -28.52
N VAL A 731 -16.90 22.97 -28.67
CA VAL A 731 -17.84 21.93 -29.07
C VAL A 731 -18.70 22.45 -30.20
N LEU A 732 -18.63 21.80 -31.36
CA LEU A 732 -19.52 22.06 -32.49
C LEU A 732 -20.64 21.01 -32.47
N LYS A 733 -21.86 21.43 -32.14
CA LYS A 733 -23.02 20.52 -32.10
C LYS A 733 -23.36 20.03 -33.51
N ASP A 734 -23.82 18.78 -33.60
CA ASP A 734 -24.31 18.15 -34.84
C ASP A 734 -23.33 18.23 -36.03
N PHE A 735 -22.02 18.23 -35.75
CA PHE A 735 -20.98 18.40 -36.77
C PHE A 735 -20.82 17.16 -37.66
N TYR A 736 -20.81 15.97 -37.06
CA TYR A 736 -20.66 14.72 -37.81
C TYR A 736 -22.00 14.14 -38.25
N ALA A 737 -23.02 14.25 -37.39
CA ALA A 737 -24.41 13.87 -37.66
C ALA A 737 -25.32 14.50 -36.59
N VAL A 738 -26.65 14.45 -36.78
CA VAL A 738 -27.61 14.86 -35.75
C VAL A 738 -27.41 14.02 -34.48
N GLY A 739 -27.16 14.68 -33.34
CA GLY A 739 -26.82 14.05 -32.06
C GLY A 739 -25.33 13.72 -31.89
N ASP A 740 -24.48 14.11 -32.85
CA ASP A 740 -23.04 13.82 -32.85
C ASP A 740 -22.22 15.08 -33.16
N GLY A 741 -21.80 15.75 -32.09
CA GLY A 741 -20.95 16.93 -32.16
C GLY A 741 -19.45 16.61 -32.26
N LYS A 742 -18.66 17.63 -32.62
CA LYS A 742 -17.20 17.61 -32.62
C LYS A 742 -16.65 18.35 -31.41
N ALA A 743 -15.93 17.64 -30.54
CA ALA A 743 -15.19 18.21 -29.42
C ALA A 743 -13.74 18.49 -29.84
N ILE A 744 -13.28 19.71 -29.61
CA ILE A 744 -11.95 20.19 -29.99
C ILE A 744 -11.13 20.42 -28.72
N TYR A 745 -10.04 19.69 -28.60
CA TYR A 745 -9.11 19.74 -27.49
C TYR A 745 -7.79 20.41 -27.89
N CYS A 746 -7.19 21.17 -26.98
CA CYS A 746 -5.90 21.83 -27.20
C CYS A 746 -4.93 21.58 -26.03
N LYS A 747 -3.65 21.45 -26.36
CA LYS A 747 -2.56 21.46 -25.37
C LYS A 747 -1.44 22.38 -25.83
N ALA A 748 -1.04 23.28 -24.94
CA ALA A 748 0.16 24.09 -25.13
C ALA A 748 1.40 23.23 -24.86
N LEU A 749 2.33 23.25 -25.81
CA LEU A 749 3.58 22.52 -25.79
C LEU A 749 4.71 23.46 -25.31
N ILE A 750 4.59 23.95 -24.08
CA ILE A 750 5.61 24.81 -23.43
C ILE A 750 6.84 23.99 -23.05
#